data_AF-A0A498HGU4-F1
#
_entry.id   AF-A0A498HGU4-F1
#
_cell.length_a   1.000
_cell.length_b   1.000
_cell.length_c   1.000
_cell.angle_alpha   90.00
_cell.angle_beta   90.00
_cell.angle_gamma   90.00
#
_symmetry.space_group_name_H-M   'P 1'
#
loop_
_entity.id
_entity.type
_entity.pdbx_description
1 polymer ?
#
loop_
_entity_poly.entity_id
_entity_poly.type
_entity_poly.pdbx_seq_one_letter_code
_entity_poly.pdbx_strand_id
1 'polypeptide(L)'
;MEAVKKEGKLIVVEKQTNNYRVASAPGKVLLTGGYLILERPNAGLVLSTNARFFAIVKPLYQPLKPDNWASGCTDVKLTSPQLARESVYKLSLKNLSLEYVSSGDSRNPFVEQAVQYCVAAARATVDKKNKDSLEKLLLHGLDITILGSNDFYSYRNQIEARGLPLTPDALATLPPFASITFNDEGSNVENCKPEVAKTGLGSSAAMTTAVVAALLHYLGVVNLPSMLKDHQHEKHIADLDLVHVIAQTAHCIAQGKVGSGFDVSSAVYGSQRYVRFSPEVISSAQVAVTGTPLQEVVPQILKGKWDHDRTKFSLPPLMTLLLGEPGTGGSSTPSMVGSVKKWQKSDPQKSLETWKKLSEANSALEMQLNTLSKLAEEHWEEYKSLIYSCSILKSEKWTQQVSKPSQEIIVKTLLGARDAMLGIRYHMHQMGEAAGVPIEPESQTKLLDATMDMEGVLLAGVPGAGGFDAVFAVTLGDAGSHVSNSWSSFNVLALLVREDPQGVSLETADPRTKEITSSISSVNGKLVHPNFSAESMAKITKRLCTLVLRLMAVGATLLAAIVMVTSHQRTSIFGISFEVKYNHTPAFQYFVIANAIATVYGFLVIFLPSESQLWRLVVALDVVITVLLSTSISAALAIGTLGKNGNSYAGWLPICGQVPKYCDQVKGALISSFVGLIIYVLLLLYAIHTVLDPLLLRKT
;
A
#
# COMPACT_ATOMS: atom_id res chain seq x y z
N MET A 1 25.76 -11.24 29.66
CA MET A 1 25.83 -9.87 30.19
C MET A 1 27.25 -9.65 30.67
N GLU A 2 28.05 -8.86 29.98
CA GLU A 2 29.29 -8.30 30.50
C GLU A 2 29.31 -6.83 30.07
N ALA A 3 29.44 -5.95 31.05
CA ALA A 3 29.42 -4.52 30.89
C ALA A 3 30.79 -3.96 31.29
N VAL A 4 31.51 -3.39 30.32
CA VAL A 4 32.61 -2.46 30.60
C VAL A 4 32.16 -1.08 30.14
N LYS A 5 32.09 -0.16 31.10
CA LYS A 5 31.61 1.21 30.96
C LYS A 5 32.81 2.14 30.91
N LYS A 6 33.04 2.83 29.78
CA LYS A 6 33.70 4.13 29.77
C LYS A 6 33.22 4.96 28.57
N GLU A 7 32.80 6.17 28.89
CA GLU A 7 32.53 7.32 28.01
C GLU A 7 31.29 7.26 27.08
N GLY A 8 30.15 7.64 27.64
CA GLY A 8 29.56 8.92 27.22
C GLY A 8 28.78 9.00 25.90
N LYS A 9 28.04 7.96 25.49
CA LYS A 9 26.79 8.13 24.71
C LYS A 9 26.01 6.82 24.73
N LEU A 10 24.86 6.81 25.41
CA LEU A 10 23.92 5.68 25.33
C LEU A 10 23.20 5.78 23.98
N ILE A 11 23.85 5.34 22.90
CA ILE A 11 23.15 5.03 21.67
C ILE A 11 22.55 3.64 21.90
N VAL A 12 21.24 3.59 22.11
CA VAL A 12 20.50 2.34 21.95
C VAL A 12 20.54 2.02 20.46
N VAL A 13 21.62 1.37 20.02
CA VAL A 13 21.62 0.61 18.78
C VAL A 13 20.79 -0.61 19.11
N GLU A 14 19.53 -0.62 18.67
CA GLU A 14 18.79 -1.87 18.50
C GLU A 14 19.65 -2.78 17.64
N LYS A 15 20.32 -3.73 18.30
CA LYS A 15 21.02 -4.82 17.66
C LYS A 15 19.92 -5.59 16.91
N GLN A 16 19.85 -5.47 15.58
CA GLN A 16 18.96 -6.30 14.76
C GLN A 16 19.29 -7.77 15.02
N THR A 17 18.55 -8.38 15.94
CA THR A 17 18.62 -9.80 16.34
C THR A 17 17.84 -10.71 15.41
N ASN A 18 17.63 -10.29 14.15
CA ASN A 18 16.96 -11.11 13.14
C ASN A 18 18.00 -11.62 12.14
N ASN A 19 18.23 -12.93 12.14
CA ASN A 19 19.12 -13.65 11.20
C ASN A 19 18.57 -13.71 9.76
N TYR A 20 17.62 -12.84 9.40
CA TYR A 20 17.03 -12.78 8.07
C TYR A 20 17.09 -11.36 7.51
N ARG A 21 17.01 -11.24 6.19
CA ARG A 21 16.90 -9.97 5.46
C ARG A 21 15.69 -9.99 4.56
N VAL A 22 15.00 -8.85 4.51
CA VAL A 22 13.82 -8.68 3.67
C VAL A 22 14.03 -7.47 2.78
N ALA A 23 13.91 -7.67 1.48
CA ALA A 23 13.87 -6.58 0.51
C ALA A 23 12.59 -6.66 -0.29
N SER A 24 12.12 -5.50 -0.77
CA SER A 24 10.96 -5.39 -1.62
C SER A 24 11.25 -4.56 -2.86
N ALA A 25 10.60 -4.87 -3.97
CA ALA A 25 10.72 -4.13 -5.23
C ALA A 25 9.33 -3.92 -5.86
N PRO A 26 9.04 -2.72 -6.40
CA PRO A 26 7.74 -2.38 -6.95
C PRO A 26 7.49 -3.00 -8.32
N GLY A 27 6.21 -3.11 -8.67
CA GLY A 27 5.75 -3.29 -10.04
C GLY A 27 5.90 -2.02 -10.86
N LYS A 28 5.57 -2.12 -12.16
CA LYS A 28 5.70 -1.02 -13.11
C LYS A 28 4.44 -0.81 -13.95
N VAL A 29 4.31 0.39 -14.49
CA VAL A 29 3.39 0.74 -15.59
C VAL A 29 4.17 1.59 -16.59
N LEU A 30 4.26 1.13 -17.85
CA LEU A 30 4.87 1.92 -18.93
C LEU A 30 3.80 2.83 -19.53
N LEU A 31 3.85 4.11 -19.19
CA LEU A 31 2.89 5.13 -19.62
C LEU A 31 3.13 5.54 -21.08
N THR A 32 4.40 5.71 -21.47
CA THR A 32 4.81 6.09 -22.83
C THR A 32 6.04 5.31 -23.28
N GLY A 33 6.33 5.28 -24.58
CA GLY A 33 7.49 4.58 -25.14
C GLY A 33 7.23 3.12 -25.51
N GLY A 34 5.97 2.69 -25.55
CA GLY A 34 5.59 1.37 -26.08
C GLY A 34 6.25 1.10 -27.43
N TYR A 35 6.95 -0.03 -27.55
CA TYR A 35 7.80 -0.42 -28.69
C TYR A 35 9.04 0.45 -28.93
N LEU A 36 8.92 1.78 -28.92
CA LEU A 36 10.03 2.73 -29.14
C LEU A 36 11.19 2.50 -28.16
N ILE A 37 10.88 2.24 -26.88
CA ILE A 37 11.86 2.03 -25.79
C ILE A 37 12.80 0.84 -26.00
N LEU A 38 12.51 -0.01 -26.99
CA LEU A 38 13.41 -1.09 -27.39
C LEU A 38 14.65 -0.58 -28.15
N GLU A 39 14.63 0.66 -28.63
CA GLU A 39 15.65 1.25 -29.49
C GLU A 39 16.09 2.62 -28.96
N ARG A 40 17.41 2.84 -28.94
CA ARG A 40 17.97 4.16 -28.61
C ARG A 40 17.75 5.12 -29.78
N PRO A 41 17.57 6.44 -29.53
CA PRO A 41 17.59 7.13 -28.22
C PRO A 41 16.21 7.30 -27.57
N ASN A 42 15.21 6.49 -27.94
CA ASN A 42 13.84 6.71 -27.50
C ASN A 42 13.68 6.46 -26.00
N ALA A 43 12.99 7.38 -25.32
CA ALA A 43 12.66 7.26 -23.91
C ALA A 43 11.24 6.72 -23.71
N GLY A 44 10.98 6.18 -22.52
CA GLY A 44 9.62 5.98 -22.02
C GLY A 44 9.47 6.42 -20.58
N LEU A 45 8.26 6.89 -20.26
CA LEU A 45 7.85 7.21 -18.91
C LEU A 45 7.36 5.95 -18.22
N VAL A 46 8.03 5.57 -17.14
CA VAL A 46 7.75 4.38 -16.35
C VAL A 46 7.35 4.82 -14.96
N LEU A 47 6.17 4.41 -14.51
CA LEU A 47 5.70 4.62 -13.15
C LEU A 47 5.93 3.34 -12.35
N SER A 48 6.58 3.44 -11.19
CA SER A 48 6.58 2.34 -10.22
C SER A 48 5.31 2.37 -9.37
N THR A 49 4.91 1.22 -8.85
CA THR A 49 3.62 1.06 -8.17
C THR A 49 3.77 0.69 -6.70
N ASN A 50 2.74 0.97 -5.90
CA ASN A 50 2.63 0.49 -4.52
C ASN A 50 2.54 -1.05 -4.40
N ALA A 51 2.19 -1.77 -5.46
CA ALA A 51 2.27 -3.23 -5.49
C ALA A 51 3.74 -3.68 -5.54
N ARG A 52 4.17 -4.52 -4.58
CA ARG A 52 5.56 -4.94 -4.42
C ARG A 52 5.72 -6.46 -4.34
N PHE A 53 6.83 -6.96 -4.88
CA PHE A 53 7.37 -8.27 -4.54
C PHE A 53 8.29 -8.14 -3.34
N PHE A 54 8.32 -9.17 -2.50
CA PHE A 54 9.13 -9.28 -1.31
C PHE A 54 9.96 -10.57 -1.40
N ALA A 55 11.24 -10.47 -1.04
CA ALA A 55 12.12 -11.60 -0.87
C ALA A 55 12.66 -11.61 0.56
N ILE A 56 12.50 -12.75 1.23
CA ILE A 56 13.01 -13.00 2.58
C ILE A 56 14.14 -14.01 2.45
N VAL A 57 15.33 -13.63 2.87
CA VAL A 57 16.53 -14.50 2.86
C VAL A 57 16.95 -14.77 4.29
N LYS A 58 17.10 -16.04 4.66
CA LYS A 58 17.57 -16.48 5.98
C LYS A 58 18.43 -17.75 5.85
N PRO A 59 19.23 -18.11 6.86
CA PRO A 59 19.98 -19.35 6.84
C PRO A 59 19.04 -20.56 6.91
N LEU A 60 19.35 -21.60 6.14
CA LEU A 60 18.58 -22.85 6.13
C LEU A 60 18.87 -23.72 7.35
N TYR A 61 20.10 -23.67 7.87
CA TYR A 61 20.59 -24.49 8.98
C TYR A 61 21.06 -23.65 10.17
N GLN A 62 20.54 -23.96 11.36
CA GLN A 62 21.04 -23.46 12.66
C GLN A 62 20.91 -24.58 13.71
N PRO A 63 22.00 -25.17 14.24
CA PRO A 63 23.43 -24.92 13.94
C PRO A 63 23.93 -25.57 12.63
N LEU A 64 25.15 -25.24 12.21
CA LEU A 64 25.82 -25.83 11.04
C LEU A 64 25.85 -27.37 11.12
N LYS A 65 25.41 -28.05 10.05
CA LYS A 65 25.59 -29.50 9.93
C LYS A 65 27.08 -29.84 9.70
N PRO A 66 27.68 -30.80 10.42
CA PRO A 66 29.08 -31.20 10.23
C PRO A 66 29.40 -31.69 8.82
N ASP A 67 28.43 -32.30 8.14
CA ASP A 67 28.62 -32.94 6.82
C ASP A 67 28.72 -31.96 5.65
N ASN A 68 28.32 -30.69 5.82
CA ASN A 68 28.35 -29.69 4.74
C ASN A 68 29.76 -29.13 4.45
N TRP A 69 30.71 -29.30 5.36
CA TRP A 69 32.10 -28.86 5.13
C TRP A 69 32.81 -29.73 4.07
N ALA A 70 32.36 -30.98 3.91
CA ALA A 70 33.00 -31.96 3.02
C ALA A 70 32.51 -31.90 1.56
N SER A 71 31.33 -31.33 1.29
CA SER A 71 30.68 -31.44 -0.02
C SER A 71 31.01 -30.29 -1.00
N GLY A 72 31.57 -29.17 -0.54
CA GLY A 72 31.83 -27.99 -1.38
C GLY A 72 30.59 -27.39 -2.03
N CYS A 73 29.40 -27.71 -1.49
CA CYS A 73 28.09 -27.29 -2.00
C CYS A 73 27.25 -26.65 -0.90
N THR A 74 26.33 -25.78 -1.30
CA THR A 74 25.39 -25.06 -0.42
C THR A 74 23.96 -25.40 -0.83
N ASP A 75 23.13 -25.78 0.12
CA ASP A 75 21.71 -26.03 -0.14
C ASP A 75 20.95 -24.71 -0.26
N VAL A 76 20.09 -24.62 -1.26
CA VAL A 76 19.21 -23.46 -1.49
C VAL A 76 17.77 -23.95 -1.53
N LYS A 77 16.94 -23.48 -0.59
CA LYS A 77 15.51 -23.72 -0.56
C LYS A 77 14.79 -22.48 -1.04
N LEU A 78 13.92 -22.64 -2.03
CA LEU A 78 13.06 -21.61 -2.57
C LEU A 78 11.61 -21.95 -2.24
N THR A 79 10.92 -21.04 -1.55
CA THR A 79 9.52 -21.20 -1.16
C THR A 79 8.66 -20.08 -1.76
N SER A 80 7.58 -20.46 -2.44
CA SER A 80 6.58 -19.54 -2.99
C SER A 80 5.19 -19.92 -2.45
N PRO A 81 4.81 -19.44 -1.26
CA PRO A 81 3.59 -19.88 -0.57
C PRO A 81 2.31 -19.66 -1.39
N GLN A 82 2.22 -18.55 -2.12
CA GLN A 82 1.05 -18.21 -2.95
C GLN A 82 0.81 -19.19 -4.10
N LEU A 83 1.86 -19.87 -4.55
CA LEU A 83 1.81 -20.89 -5.60
C LEU A 83 1.82 -22.32 -5.02
N ALA A 84 1.87 -22.47 -3.70
CA ALA A 84 2.08 -23.75 -3.01
C ALA A 84 3.30 -24.53 -3.55
N ARG A 85 4.37 -23.81 -3.95
CA ARG A 85 5.59 -24.38 -4.51
C ARG A 85 6.77 -24.27 -3.56
N GLU A 86 7.53 -25.36 -3.49
CA GLU A 86 8.81 -25.44 -2.83
C GLU A 86 9.81 -26.13 -3.77
N SER A 87 10.98 -25.54 -3.95
CA SER A 87 12.04 -26.04 -4.82
C SER A 87 13.36 -26.03 -4.05
N VAL A 88 14.04 -27.17 -4.02
CA VAL A 88 15.35 -27.33 -3.37
C VAL A 88 16.42 -27.54 -4.43
N TYR A 89 17.52 -26.81 -4.26
CA TYR A 89 18.66 -26.78 -5.15
C TYR A 89 19.97 -27.01 -4.39
N LYS A 90 20.99 -27.49 -5.09
CA LYS A 90 22.38 -27.52 -4.63
C LYS A 90 23.22 -26.56 -5.44
N LEU A 91 23.80 -25.56 -4.77
CA LEU A 91 24.72 -24.61 -5.35
C LEU A 91 26.15 -25.11 -5.15
N SER A 92 26.85 -25.42 -6.23
CA SER A 92 28.28 -25.76 -6.16
C SER A 92 29.11 -24.49 -5.96
N LEU A 93 29.88 -24.46 -4.88
CA LEU A 93 30.75 -23.34 -4.56
C LEU A 93 32.03 -23.32 -5.42
N LYS A 94 32.27 -24.30 -6.28
CA LYS A 94 33.43 -24.28 -7.20
C LYS A 94 33.10 -23.59 -8.52
N ASN A 95 32.02 -24.04 -9.17
CA ASN A 95 31.61 -23.58 -10.50
C ASN A 95 30.41 -22.62 -10.48
N LEU A 96 29.80 -22.38 -9.30
CA LEU A 96 28.59 -21.55 -9.13
C LEU A 96 27.39 -22.05 -9.96
N SER A 97 27.38 -23.35 -10.29
CA SER A 97 26.23 -24.01 -10.91
C SER A 97 25.19 -24.36 -9.86
N LEU A 98 23.93 -24.18 -10.21
CA LEU A 98 22.79 -24.50 -9.37
C LEU A 98 22.09 -25.73 -9.95
N GLU A 99 22.12 -26.84 -9.22
CA GLU A 99 21.50 -28.11 -9.61
C GLU A 99 20.16 -28.27 -8.90
N TYR A 100 19.11 -28.61 -9.66
CA TYR A 100 17.77 -28.83 -9.13
C TYR A 100 17.64 -30.25 -8.57
N VAL A 101 17.14 -30.37 -7.34
CA VAL A 101 17.13 -31.65 -6.59
C VAL A 101 15.70 -32.18 -6.33
N SER A 102 14.67 -31.34 -6.50
CA SER A 102 13.30 -31.70 -6.09
C SER A 102 12.56 -32.56 -7.13
N SER A 103 11.61 -33.39 -6.67
CA SER A 103 10.74 -34.20 -7.53
C SER A 103 9.53 -33.38 -8.01
N GLY A 104 9.56 -32.89 -9.24
CA GLY A 104 8.49 -32.10 -9.88
C GLY A 104 9.06 -30.99 -10.76
N ASP A 105 8.28 -30.40 -11.68
CA ASP A 105 8.72 -29.27 -12.52
C ASP A 105 8.25 -27.93 -11.95
N SER A 106 8.88 -27.46 -10.87
CA SER A 106 8.60 -26.18 -10.21
C SER A 106 9.77 -25.19 -10.33
N ARG A 107 10.57 -25.33 -11.40
CA ARG A 107 11.75 -24.50 -11.61
C ARG A 107 11.37 -23.03 -11.83
N ASN A 108 12.16 -22.13 -11.26
CA ASN A 108 12.02 -20.70 -11.47
C ASN A 108 13.34 -20.14 -12.04
N PRO A 109 13.49 -20.06 -13.37
CA PRO A 109 14.75 -19.67 -13.99
C PRO A 109 15.20 -18.26 -13.57
N PHE A 110 14.27 -17.36 -13.28
CA PHE A 110 14.58 -16.01 -12.80
C PHE A 110 15.30 -16.03 -11.46
N VAL A 111 14.84 -16.85 -10.52
CA VAL A 111 15.45 -16.98 -9.19
C VAL A 111 16.74 -17.77 -9.26
N GLU A 112 16.80 -18.81 -10.09
CA GLU A 112 18.02 -19.58 -10.32
C GLU A 112 19.16 -18.67 -10.79
N GLN A 113 18.92 -17.86 -11.83
CA GLN A 113 19.90 -16.89 -12.31
C GLN A 113 20.22 -15.82 -11.26
N ALA A 114 19.21 -15.33 -10.52
CA ALA A 114 19.44 -14.35 -9.46
C ALA A 114 20.41 -14.88 -8.39
N VAL A 115 20.22 -16.12 -7.91
CA VAL A 115 21.09 -16.76 -6.91
C VAL A 115 22.52 -16.90 -7.44
N GLN A 116 22.68 -17.47 -8.64
CA GLN A 116 24.01 -17.71 -9.22
C GLN A 116 24.79 -16.41 -9.41
N TYR A 117 24.17 -15.39 -10.00
CA TYR A 117 24.81 -14.10 -10.26
C TYR A 117 25.06 -13.30 -8.98
N CYS A 118 24.21 -13.39 -7.95
CA CYS A 118 24.46 -12.75 -6.65
C CYS A 118 25.67 -13.33 -5.94
N VAL A 119 25.80 -14.67 -5.89
CA VAL A 119 26.94 -15.32 -5.24
C VAL A 119 28.23 -15.05 -6.01
N ALA A 120 28.17 -15.06 -7.35
CA ALA A 120 29.30 -14.67 -8.20
C ALA A 120 29.71 -13.20 -7.95
N ALA A 121 28.75 -12.29 -7.88
CA ALA A 121 29.00 -10.87 -7.59
C ALA A 121 29.61 -10.68 -6.19
N ALA A 122 29.08 -11.36 -5.17
CA ALA A 122 29.64 -11.31 -3.82
C ALA A 122 31.10 -11.74 -3.78
N ARG A 123 31.46 -12.82 -4.47
CA ARG A 123 32.86 -13.29 -4.52
C ARG A 123 33.80 -12.36 -5.28
N ALA A 124 33.27 -11.65 -6.28
CA ALA A 124 34.04 -10.69 -7.08
C ALA A 124 34.24 -9.35 -6.35
N THR A 125 33.31 -8.96 -5.47
CA THR A 125 33.28 -7.64 -4.82
C THR A 125 33.81 -7.64 -3.39
N VAL A 126 33.65 -8.74 -2.66
CA VAL A 126 34.06 -8.83 -1.24
C VAL A 126 35.59 -8.93 -1.10
N ASP A 127 36.15 -8.08 -0.24
CA ASP A 127 37.57 -8.05 0.09
C ASP A 127 38.10 -9.40 0.59
N LYS A 128 39.39 -9.69 0.34
CA LYS A 128 40.05 -10.93 0.78
C LYS A 128 39.84 -11.27 2.26
N LYS A 129 39.73 -10.26 3.14
CA LYS A 129 39.52 -10.42 4.59
C LYS A 129 38.11 -10.89 4.95
N ASN A 130 37.12 -10.61 4.11
CA ASN A 130 35.71 -10.93 4.35
C ASN A 130 35.26 -12.19 3.59
N LYS A 131 36.13 -12.78 2.75
CA LYS A 131 35.83 -14.01 2.00
C LYS A 131 35.52 -15.20 2.91
N ASP A 132 36.26 -15.36 4.00
CA ASP A 132 36.02 -16.44 4.97
C ASP A 132 34.65 -16.30 5.65
N SER A 133 34.22 -15.06 5.91
CA SER A 133 32.89 -14.78 6.48
C SER A 133 31.78 -15.07 5.46
N LEU A 134 31.99 -14.73 4.19
CA LEU A 134 31.07 -15.04 3.10
C LEU A 134 30.89 -16.56 2.92
N GLU A 135 32.00 -17.32 2.87
CA GLU A 135 31.95 -18.78 2.75
C GLU A 135 31.26 -19.42 3.96
N LYS A 136 31.57 -18.98 5.19
CA LYS A 136 30.85 -19.43 6.40
C LYS A 136 29.35 -19.16 6.31
N LEU A 137 28.96 -18.01 5.79
CA LEU A 137 27.56 -17.63 5.65
C LEU A 137 26.84 -18.49 4.60
N LEU A 138 27.50 -18.82 3.49
CA LEU A 138 26.97 -19.75 2.48
C LEU A 138 26.83 -21.18 3.02
N LEU A 139 27.75 -21.65 3.87
CA LEU A 139 27.66 -23.00 4.48
C LEU A 139 26.41 -23.22 5.34
N HIS A 140 25.75 -22.16 5.80
CA HIS A 140 24.47 -22.26 6.52
C HIS A 140 23.28 -22.58 5.60
N GLY A 141 23.47 -22.62 4.28
CA GLY A 141 22.38 -22.74 3.32
C GLY A 141 21.58 -21.45 3.17
N LEU A 142 20.83 -21.35 2.08
CA LEU A 142 19.96 -20.21 1.79
C LEU A 142 18.51 -20.68 1.78
N ASP A 143 17.68 -20.11 2.66
CA ASP A 143 16.22 -20.22 2.60
C ASP A 143 15.66 -18.90 2.08
N ILE A 144 15.10 -18.95 0.87
CA ILE A 144 14.56 -17.82 0.13
C ILE A 144 13.05 -17.99 0.04
N THR A 145 12.29 -17.08 0.63
CA THR A 145 10.83 -17.02 0.49
C THR A 145 10.44 -15.82 -0.39
N ILE A 146 9.61 -16.05 -1.41
CA ILE A 146 9.11 -15.01 -2.31
C ILE A 146 7.61 -14.80 -2.09
N LEU A 147 7.22 -13.53 -1.99
CA LEU A 147 5.83 -13.10 -1.83
C LEU A 147 5.54 -11.93 -2.78
N GLY A 148 4.45 -11.98 -3.52
CA GLY A 148 3.99 -10.91 -4.40
C GLY A 148 2.67 -10.33 -3.91
N SER A 149 2.53 -9.00 -3.92
CA SER A 149 1.25 -8.34 -3.68
C SER A 149 0.16 -8.92 -4.61
N ASN A 150 -1.09 -8.97 -4.14
CA ASN A 150 -2.17 -9.60 -4.90
C ASN A 150 -2.34 -8.97 -6.29
N ASP A 151 -2.08 -7.67 -6.43
CA ASP A 151 -2.22 -6.93 -7.68
C ASP A 151 -1.33 -7.42 -8.83
N PHE A 152 -0.32 -8.26 -8.59
CA PHE A 152 0.48 -8.88 -9.66
C PHE A 152 -0.24 -10.03 -10.39
N TYR A 153 -1.34 -10.51 -9.82
CA TYR A 153 -2.07 -11.68 -10.27
C TYR A 153 -3.54 -11.36 -10.47
N SER A 154 -4.17 -12.01 -11.44
CA SER A 154 -5.62 -11.90 -11.61
C SER A 154 -6.34 -12.76 -10.59
N TYR A 155 -7.16 -12.13 -9.75
CA TYR A 155 -8.07 -12.79 -8.83
C TYR A 155 -9.52 -12.81 -9.33
N ARG A 156 -9.73 -12.40 -10.58
CA ARG A 156 -11.04 -12.26 -11.21
C ARG A 156 -11.90 -13.52 -11.06
N ASN A 157 -11.38 -14.69 -11.45
CA ASN A 157 -12.10 -15.96 -11.36
C ASN A 157 -12.51 -16.28 -9.91
N GLN A 158 -11.68 -15.94 -8.92
CA GLN A 158 -12.00 -16.17 -7.51
C GLN A 158 -13.10 -15.23 -7.01
N ILE A 159 -13.10 -13.97 -7.47
CA ILE A 159 -14.14 -12.99 -7.15
C ILE A 159 -15.48 -13.42 -7.77
N GLU A 160 -15.47 -13.77 -9.06
CA GLU A 160 -16.64 -14.24 -9.80
C GLU A 160 -17.20 -15.54 -9.19
N ALA A 161 -16.34 -16.50 -8.83
CA ALA A 161 -16.76 -17.76 -8.19
C ALA A 161 -17.41 -17.55 -6.81
N ARG A 162 -17.12 -16.44 -6.12
CA ARG A 162 -17.78 -16.05 -4.87
C ARG A 162 -19.08 -15.26 -5.09
N GLY A 163 -19.48 -15.02 -6.35
CA GLY A 163 -20.63 -14.19 -6.70
C GLY A 163 -20.47 -12.71 -6.33
N LEU A 164 -19.23 -12.24 -6.16
CA LEU A 164 -18.93 -10.86 -5.82
C LEU A 164 -18.79 -9.99 -7.08
N PRO A 165 -19.14 -8.69 -7.03
CA PRO A 165 -18.96 -7.79 -8.16
C PRO A 165 -17.47 -7.49 -8.38
N LEU A 166 -17.06 -7.29 -9.64
CA LEU A 166 -15.68 -6.95 -10.02
C LEU A 166 -15.31 -5.51 -9.66
N THR A 167 -15.15 -5.27 -8.37
CA THR A 167 -14.89 -3.96 -7.78
C THR A 167 -13.57 -3.99 -7.01
N PRO A 168 -12.88 -2.83 -6.86
CA PRO A 168 -11.72 -2.70 -5.98
C PRO A 168 -12.00 -3.19 -4.55
N ASP A 169 -13.20 -2.92 -4.03
CA ASP A 169 -13.61 -3.32 -2.68
C ASP A 169 -13.66 -4.85 -2.54
N ALA A 170 -14.18 -5.55 -3.55
CA ALA A 170 -14.18 -7.02 -3.58
C ALA A 170 -12.75 -7.58 -3.61
N LEU A 171 -11.86 -6.98 -4.40
CA LEU A 171 -10.44 -7.35 -4.43
C LEU A 171 -9.76 -7.11 -3.05
N ALA A 172 -10.12 -6.01 -2.38
CA ALA A 172 -9.61 -5.65 -1.06
C ALA A 172 -10.03 -6.62 0.06
N THR A 173 -11.10 -7.42 -0.15
CA THR A 173 -11.52 -8.45 0.81
C THR A 173 -10.60 -9.67 0.84
N LEU A 174 -9.74 -9.84 -0.17
CA LEU A 174 -8.80 -10.96 -0.21
C LEU A 174 -7.66 -10.73 0.79
N PRO A 175 -7.25 -11.76 1.55
CA PRO A 175 -6.11 -11.63 2.44
C PRO A 175 -4.85 -11.30 1.62
N PRO A 176 -3.92 -10.47 2.13
CA PRO A 176 -2.64 -10.24 1.51
C PRO A 176 -1.89 -11.54 1.26
N PHE A 177 -1.25 -11.63 0.10
CA PHE A 177 -0.54 -12.83 -0.32
C PHE A 177 -1.46 -14.06 -0.41
N ALA A 178 -2.68 -13.87 -0.93
CA ALA A 178 -3.63 -14.95 -1.13
C ALA A 178 -3.06 -16.03 -2.07
N SER A 179 -3.55 -17.26 -1.91
CA SER A 179 -3.23 -18.36 -2.81
C SER A 179 -3.82 -18.11 -4.20
N ILE A 180 -3.01 -18.36 -5.22
CA ILE A 180 -3.37 -18.15 -6.62
C ILE A 180 -4.07 -19.41 -7.13
N THR A 181 -5.17 -19.24 -7.85
CA THR A 181 -5.81 -20.34 -8.59
C THR A 181 -5.13 -20.45 -9.94
N PHE A 182 -4.62 -21.63 -10.28
CA PHE A 182 -4.06 -21.90 -11.60
C PHE A 182 -5.17 -21.98 -12.65
N ASN A 183 -4.88 -21.58 -13.89
CA ASN A 183 -5.82 -21.76 -14.98
C ASN A 183 -5.97 -23.27 -15.29
N ASP A 184 -7.20 -23.78 -15.36
CA ASP A 184 -7.47 -25.18 -15.73
C ASP A 184 -6.92 -25.49 -17.14
N GLU A 185 -6.25 -26.64 -17.29
CA GLU A 185 -5.81 -27.21 -18.58
C GLU A 185 -7.00 -27.79 -19.38
N GLY A 186 -8.04 -26.98 -19.59
CA GLY A 186 -9.20 -27.34 -20.39
C GLY A 186 -8.84 -27.41 -21.89
N SER A 187 -8.93 -28.62 -22.45
CA SER A 187 -8.75 -29.02 -23.85
C SER A 187 -9.16 -27.96 -24.89
N ASN A 188 -8.18 -27.26 -25.48
CA ASN A 188 -8.17 -26.82 -26.89
C ASN A 188 -6.76 -26.34 -27.23
N VAL A 189 -6.09 -27.11 -28.09
CA VAL A 189 -4.65 -27.04 -28.44
C VAL A 189 -4.26 -25.77 -29.22
N GLU A 190 -5.15 -24.79 -29.40
CA GLU A 190 -4.87 -23.62 -30.24
C GLU A 190 -4.51 -22.32 -29.49
N ASN A 191 -4.61 -22.24 -28.16
CA ASN A 191 -4.11 -21.09 -27.40
C ASN A 191 -3.75 -21.48 -25.95
N CYS A 192 -2.48 -21.84 -25.71
CA CYS A 192 -1.98 -22.11 -24.37
C CYS A 192 -2.11 -20.86 -23.48
N LYS A 193 -3.12 -20.83 -22.61
CA LYS A 193 -3.23 -19.82 -21.57
C LYS A 193 -2.05 -19.97 -20.59
N PRO A 194 -1.46 -18.87 -20.10
CA PRO A 194 -0.41 -18.96 -19.10
C PRO A 194 -0.95 -19.63 -17.84
N GLU A 195 -0.13 -20.45 -17.19
CA GLU A 195 -0.48 -21.18 -15.96
C GLU A 195 -1.04 -20.27 -14.85
N VAL A 196 -0.52 -19.04 -14.78
CA VAL A 196 -0.95 -17.96 -13.88
C VAL A 196 -1.28 -16.71 -14.69
N ALA A 197 -2.51 -16.20 -14.55
CA ALA A 197 -2.91 -14.92 -15.15
C ALA A 197 -2.24 -13.75 -14.40
N LYS A 198 -1.49 -12.94 -15.16
CA LYS A 198 -0.71 -11.79 -14.65
C LYS A 198 -1.33 -10.48 -15.13
N THR A 199 -1.22 -9.43 -14.31
CA THR A 199 -1.82 -8.11 -14.57
C THR A 199 -0.94 -7.15 -15.40
N GLY A 200 0.20 -7.62 -15.93
CA GLY A 200 1.11 -6.79 -16.74
C GLY A 200 2.05 -5.86 -15.96
N LEU A 201 2.00 -5.89 -14.62
CA LEU A 201 2.85 -5.08 -13.71
C LEU A 201 4.36 -5.41 -13.74
N GLY A 202 4.81 -6.36 -14.57
CA GLY A 202 6.22 -6.75 -14.64
C GLY A 202 6.67 -7.65 -13.48
N SER A 203 5.84 -8.63 -13.10
CA SER A 203 6.09 -9.51 -11.95
C SER A 203 7.45 -10.21 -11.96
N SER A 204 7.96 -10.65 -13.12
CA SER A 204 9.28 -11.28 -13.20
C SER A 204 10.41 -10.31 -12.88
N ALA A 205 10.34 -9.07 -13.36
CA ALA A 205 11.35 -8.04 -13.07
C ALA A 205 11.34 -7.65 -11.59
N ALA A 206 10.15 -7.35 -11.04
CA ALA A 206 9.99 -7.02 -9.62
C ALA A 206 10.47 -8.16 -8.70
N MET A 207 10.10 -9.41 -9.01
CA MET A 207 10.56 -10.59 -8.27
C MET A 207 12.08 -10.76 -8.33
N THR A 208 12.68 -10.74 -9.53
CA THR A 208 14.13 -10.86 -9.69
C THR A 208 14.86 -9.78 -8.90
N THR A 209 14.42 -8.52 -9.02
CA THR A 209 15.02 -7.39 -8.30
C THR A 209 14.92 -7.55 -6.79
N ALA A 210 13.75 -7.95 -6.25
CA ALA A 210 13.59 -8.17 -4.82
C ALA A 210 14.54 -9.28 -4.30
N VAL A 211 14.65 -10.39 -5.03
CA VAL A 211 15.54 -11.51 -4.68
C VAL A 211 17.00 -11.07 -4.72
N VAL A 212 17.43 -10.41 -5.80
CA VAL A 212 18.80 -9.91 -5.94
C VAL A 212 19.15 -8.93 -4.83
N ALA A 213 18.26 -8.00 -4.53
CA ALA A 213 18.44 -7.02 -3.47
C ALA A 213 18.56 -7.68 -2.09
N ALA A 214 17.67 -8.61 -1.75
CA ALA A 214 17.72 -9.33 -0.48
C ALA A 214 18.98 -10.19 -0.34
N LEU A 215 19.40 -10.87 -1.42
CA LEU A 215 20.60 -11.70 -1.44
C LEU A 215 21.87 -10.87 -1.33
N LEU A 216 22.06 -9.85 -2.17
CA LEU A 216 23.27 -9.01 -2.11
C LEU A 216 23.40 -8.32 -0.75
N HIS A 217 22.28 -7.91 -0.15
CA HIS A 217 22.29 -7.33 1.19
C HIS A 217 22.59 -8.39 2.27
N TYR A 218 22.02 -9.59 2.19
CA TYR A 218 22.31 -10.71 3.09
C TYR A 218 23.77 -11.16 3.02
N LEU A 219 24.37 -11.18 1.82
CA LEU A 219 25.77 -11.52 1.58
C LEU A 219 26.74 -10.38 1.98
N GLY A 220 26.22 -9.23 2.45
CA GLY A 220 27.03 -8.09 2.89
C GLY A 220 27.69 -7.29 1.76
N VAL A 221 27.16 -7.39 0.54
CA VAL A 221 27.70 -6.73 -0.67
C VAL A 221 27.17 -5.30 -0.81
N VAL A 222 25.91 -5.07 -0.46
CA VAL A 222 25.23 -3.77 -0.59
C VAL A 222 24.55 -3.35 0.71
N ASN A 223 24.43 -2.04 0.93
CA ASN A 223 23.63 -1.46 2.01
C ASN A 223 22.47 -0.62 1.43
N LEU A 224 21.33 -1.27 1.27
CA LEU A 224 20.17 -0.69 0.60
C LEU A 224 19.42 0.30 1.50
N PRO A 225 18.74 1.30 0.91
CA PRO A 225 17.96 2.26 1.68
C PRO A 225 16.79 1.58 2.40
N SER A 226 16.56 2.00 3.64
CA SER A 226 15.36 1.67 4.41
C SER A 226 14.29 2.73 4.17
N MET A 227 13.02 2.32 4.14
CA MET A 227 11.85 3.20 4.01
C MET A 227 11.78 4.33 5.05
N LEU A 228 12.57 4.26 6.13
CA LEU A 228 12.47 5.17 7.26
C LEU A 228 13.60 6.19 7.44
N LYS A 229 14.80 6.01 6.85
CA LYS A 229 15.96 6.94 7.01
C LYS A 229 17.01 6.72 5.92
N ASP A 230 17.49 7.77 5.25
CA ASP A 230 18.91 8.16 5.33
C ASP A 230 19.30 9.40 4.48
N HIS A 231 20.28 10.16 5.01
CA HIS A 231 20.90 11.34 4.39
C HIS A 231 22.18 11.02 3.57
N GLN A 232 22.42 9.74 3.20
CA GLN A 232 23.62 9.29 2.47
C GLN A 232 23.34 8.99 0.98
N HIS A 233 22.99 10.01 0.21
CA HIS A 233 22.48 9.83 -1.17
C HIS A 233 23.46 9.11 -2.13
N GLU A 234 24.77 9.42 -2.07
CA GLU A 234 25.74 8.92 -3.06
C GLU A 234 26.09 7.43 -2.91
N LYS A 235 26.26 6.94 -1.67
CA LYS A 235 26.62 5.53 -1.42
C LYS A 235 25.47 4.58 -1.78
N HIS A 236 24.23 4.99 -1.52
CA HIS A 236 23.07 4.21 -1.92
C HIS A 236 22.92 4.11 -3.45
N ILE A 237 23.37 5.11 -4.22
CA ILE A 237 23.31 5.05 -5.69
C ILE A 237 24.22 3.94 -6.23
N ALA A 238 25.46 3.84 -5.75
CA ALA A 238 26.38 2.79 -6.19
C ALA A 238 25.87 1.37 -5.82
N ASP A 239 25.28 1.22 -4.64
CA ASP A 239 24.67 -0.03 -4.21
C ASP A 239 23.44 -0.40 -5.06
N LEU A 240 22.61 0.58 -5.42
CA LEU A 240 21.48 0.40 -6.33
C LEU A 240 21.93 0.05 -7.75
N ASP A 241 23.00 0.66 -8.24
CA ASP A 241 23.59 0.33 -9.54
C ASP A 241 24.09 -1.10 -9.58
N LEU A 242 24.70 -1.59 -8.50
CA LEU A 242 25.10 -2.99 -8.39
C LEU A 242 23.89 -3.93 -8.40
N VAL A 243 22.81 -3.60 -7.67
CA VAL A 243 21.55 -4.35 -7.73
C VAL A 243 20.98 -4.35 -9.16
N HIS A 244 20.96 -3.20 -9.84
CA HIS A 244 20.47 -3.09 -11.21
C HIS A 244 21.25 -3.97 -12.17
N VAL A 245 22.59 -3.88 -12.18
CA VAL A 245 23.45 -4.65 -13.08
C VAL A 245 23.20 -6.15 -12.93
N ILE A 246 23.17 -6.64 -11.68
CA ILE A 246 22.97 -8.07 -11.38
C ILE A 246 21.54 -8.51 -11.69
N ALA A 247 20.52 -7.75 -11.28
CA ALA A 247 19.12 -8.08 -11.56
C ALA A 247 18.82 -8.05 -13.06
N GLN A 248 19.34 -7.06 -13.78
CA GLN A 248 19.10 -6.89 -15.21
C GLN A 248 19.74 -8.01 -16.01
N THR A 249 20.96 -8.39 -15.64
CA THR A 249 21.65 -9.53 -16.27
C THR A 249 20.92 -10.84 -15.97
N ALA A 250 20.63 -11.13 -14.70
CA ALA A 250 19.92 -12.35 -14.33
C ALA A 250 18.56 -12.46 -15.03
N HIS A 251 17.82 -11.36 -15.13
CA HIS A 251 16.54 -11.30 -15.83
C HIS A 251 16.68 -11.53 -17.34
N CYS A 252 17.64 -10.89 -18.01
CA CYS A 252 17.88 -11.11 -19.45
C CYS A 252 18.29 -12.56 -19.77
N ILE A 253 19.12 -13.17 -18.95
CA ILE A 253 19.52 -14.58 -19.12
C ILE A 253 18.34 -15.52 -18.89
N ALA A 254 17.57 -15.32 -17.81
CA ALA A 254 16.39 -16.12 -17.53
C ALA A 254 15.30 -15.96 -18.61
N GLN A 255 15.17 -14.77 -19.20
CA GLN A 255 14.21 -14.51 -20.28
C GLN A 255 14.70 -15.02 -21.66
N GLY A 256 15.99 -15.35 -21.79
CA GLY A 256 16.60 -15.80 -23.05
C GLY A 256 16.73 -14.70 -24.12
N LYS A 257 16.50 -13.43 -23.77
CA LYS A 257 16.61 -12.29 -24.69
C LYS A 257 16.96 -11.01 -23.95
N VAL A 258 17.59 -10.06 -24.66
CA VAL A 258 17.80 -8.71 -24.13
C VAL A 258 16.52 -7.90 -24.37
N GLY A 259 15.76 -7.64 -23.31
CA GLY A 259 14.64 -6.70 -23.30
C GLY A 259 15.09 -5.24 -23.14
N SER A 260 14.15 -4.31 -23.11
CA SER A 260 14.43 -2.88 -22.89
C SER A 260 15.11 -2.58 -21.55
N GLY A 261 14.82 -3.37 -20.51
CA GLY A 261 15.38 -3.21 -19.17
C GLY A 261 14.69 -2.15 -18.31
N PHE A 262 13.65 -1.49 -18.82
CA PHE A 262 12.92 -0.46 -18.07
C PHE A 262 12.17 -1.05 -16.86
N ASP A 263 11.78 -2.31 -16.93
CA ASP A 263 11.03 -3.02 -15.90
C ASP A 263 11.91 -3.33 -14.69
N VAL A 264 13.11 -3.88 -14.91
CA VAL A 264 14.09 -4.07 -13.84
C VAL A 264 14.61 -2.73 -13.35
N SER A 265 14.88 -1.78 -14.24
CA SER A 265 15.35 -0.44 -13.86
C SER A 265 14.34 0.28 -12.94
N SER A 266 13.05 0.30 -13.28
CA SER A 266 12.03 0.92 -12.41
C SER A 266 11.82 0.16 -11.11
N ALA A 267 11.96 -1.17 -11.10
CA ALA A 267 11.97 -1.95 -9.86
C ALA A 267 13.15 -1.60 -8.93
N VAL A 268 14.28 -1.14 -9.47
CA VAL A 268 15.43 -0.71 -8.67
C VAL A 268 15.32 0.74 -8.25
N TYR A 269 15.05 1.65 -9.17
CA TYR A 269 15.17 3.10 -8.95
C TYR A 269 13.84 3.82 -8.71
N GLY A 270 12.71 3.20 -9.03
CA GLY A 270 11.38 3.79 -8.92
C GLY A 270 10.89 4.44 -10.20
N SER A 271 9.93 5.37 -10.08
CA SER A 271 9.34 6.10 -11.21
C SER A 271 10.41 6.95 -11.92
N GLN A 272 10.43 6.86 -13.24
CA GLN A 272 11.52 7.40 -14.03
C GLN A 272 11.15 7.62 -15.49
N ARG A 273 11.86 8.54 -16.13
CA ARG A 273 12.06 8.52 -17.57
C ARG A 273 13.28 7.67 -17.87
N TYR A 274 13.14 6.70 -18.77
CA TYR A 274 14.16 5.69 -19.04
C TYR A 274 14.51 5.59 -20.52
N VAL A 275 15.81 5.52 -20.81
CA VAL A 275 16.35 5.11 -22.12
C VAL A 275 17.18 3.84 -21.92
N ARG A 276 16.90 2.84 -22.77
CA ARG A 276 17.54 1.53 -22.76
C ARG A 276 19.06 1.58 -22.91
N PHE A 277 19.77 0.68 -22.21
CA PHE A 277 21.20 0.41 -22.40
C PHE A 277 21.51 -0.29 -23.73
N SER A 278 22.72 -0.10 -24.23
CA SER A 278 23.28 -0.77 -25.40
C SER A 278 23.44 -2.29 -25.13
N PRO A 279 22.78 -3.19 -25.90
CA PRO A 279 22.73 -4.63 -25.63
C PRO A 279 24.10 -5.32 -25.49
N GLU A 280 25.15 -4.72 -26.05
CA GLU A 280 26.53 -5.19 -26.05
C GLU A 280 27.08 -5.39 -24.64
N VAL A 281 26.59 -4.63 -23.64
CA VAL A 281 27.04 -4.73 -22.24
C VAL A 281 26.70 -6.08 -21.59
N ILE A 282 25.69 -6.81 -22.11
CA ILE A 282 25.27 -8.13 -21.61
C ILE A 282 25.75 -9.27 -22.53
N SER A 283 26.41 -8.96 -23.65
CA SER A 283 26.84 -9.97 -24.63
C SER A 283 27.70 -11.08 -24.03
N SER A 284 28.65 -10.75 -23.14
CA SER A 284 29.49 -11.72 -22.43
C SER A 284 28.69 -12.66 -21.53
N ALA A 285 27.60 -12.17 -20.93
CA ALA A 285 26.66 -12.96 -20.14
C ALA A 285 25.88 -13.96 -21.00
N GLN A 286 25.47 -13.54 -22.21
CA GLN A 286 24.73 -14.42 -23.13
C GLN A 286 25.63 -15.53 -23.68
N VAL A 287 26.90 -15.22 -23.95
CA VAL A 287 27.91 -16.21 -24.35
C VAL A 287 28.24 -17.17 -23.19
N ALA A 288 28.17 -16.74 -21.93
CA ALA A 288 28.42 -17.62 -20.78
C ALA A 288 27.48 -18.83 -20.70
N VAL A 289 26.26 -18.72 -21.22
CA VAL A 289 25.32 -19.84 -21.36
C VAL A 289 25.91 -20.98 -22.21
N THR A 290 26.94 -20.70 -23.02
CA THR A 290 27.66 -21.66 -23.87
C THR A 290 28.92 -22.29 -23.25
N GLY A 291 29.23 -22.01 -21.97
CA GLY A 291 30.25 -22.76 -21.21
C GLY A 291 31.32 -21.91 -20.48
N THR A 292 31.24 -20.57 -20.52
CA THR A 292 32.19 -19.72 -19.79
C THR A 292 31.86 -19.66 -18.29
N PRO A 293 32.83 -19.82 -17.38
CA PRO A 293 32.59 -19.73 -15.94
C PRO A 293 32.04 -18.36 -15.51
N LEU A 294 31.04 -18.34 -14.62
CA LEU A 294 30.43 -17.12 -14.08
C LEU A 294 31.45 -16.20 -13.38
N GLN A 295 32.53 -16.76 -12.86
CA GLN A 295 33.62 -16.06 -12.19
C GLN A 295 34.37 -15.10 -13.13
N GLU A 296 34.39 -15.37 -14.44
CA GLU A 296 35.02 -14.49 -15.43
C GLU A 296 34.02 -13.47 -15.98
N VAL A 297 32.77 -13.90 -16.13
CA VAL A 297 31.68 -13.14 -16.75
C VAL A 297 31.21 -12.00 -15.85
N VAL A 298 30.98 -12.27 -14.56
CA VAL A 298 30.44 -11.26 -13.65
C VAL A 298 31.38 -10.07 -13.48
N PRO A 299 32.70 -10.22 -13.27
CA PRO A 299 33.61 -9.07 -13.24
C PRO A 299 33.61 -8.22 -14.51
N GLN A 300 33.40 -8.81 -15.69
CA GLN A 300 33.30 -8.07 -16.95
C GLN A 300 32.03 -7.22 -17.00
N ILE A 301 30.89 -7.79 -16.58
CA ILE A 301 29.60 -7.11 -16.55
C ILE A 301 29.59 -5.98 -15.52
N LEU A 302 30.19 -6.21 -14.35
CA LEU A 302 30.33 -5.20 -13.29
C LEU A 302 31.21 -4.02 -13.70
N LYS A 303 32.21 -4.26 -14.57
CA LYS A 303 33.06 -3.21 -15.17
C LYS A 303 32.49 -2.66 -16.48
N GLY A 304 31.40 -3.25 -16.99
CA GLY A 304 30.78 -2.88 -18.25
C GLY A 304 30.25 -1.45 -18.20
N LYS A 305 30.29 -0.76 -19.35
CA LYS A 305 29.71 0.57 -19.46
C LYS A 305 28.21 0.46 -19.71
N TRP A 306 27.43 0.50 -18.63
CA TRP A 306 25.98 0.57 -18.68
C TRP A 306 25.55 2.00 -19.04
N ASP A 307 25.23 2.23 -20.32
CA ASP A 307 24.93 3.54 -20.90
C ASP A 307 23.42 3.86 -20.97
N HIS A 308 22.61 3.19 -20.13
CA HIS A 308 21.21 3.58 -19.95
C HIS A 308 21.14 5.00 -19.40
N ASP A 309 20.08 5.73 -19.78
CA ASP A 309 19.80 7.05 -19.24
C ASP A 309 18.55 6.99 -18.35
N ARG A 310 18.62 7.68 -17.22
CA ARG A 310 17.54 7.73 -16.22
C ARG A 310 17.44 9.13 -15.66
N THR A 311 16.25 9.71 -15.74
CA THR A 311 15.90 10.91 -14.98
C THR A 311 14.68 10.64 -14.10
N LYS A 312 14.65 11.27 -12.91
CA LYS A 312 13.53 11.14 -11.98
C LYS A 312 12.27 11.70 -12.63
N PHE A 313 11.18 10.95 -12.52
CA PHE A 313 9.87 11.35 -13.00
C PHE A 313 8.82 10.84 -12.03
N SER A 314 7.77 11.61 -11.79
CA SER A 314 6.58 11.19 -11.05
C SER A 314 5.38 11.94 -11.60
N LEU A 315 4.17 11.42 -11.39
CA LEU A 315 2.99 12.16 -11.80
C LEU A 315 2.91 13.50 -11.05
N PRO A 316 2.40 14.56 -11.70
CA PRO A 316 2.14 15.82 -11.03
C PRO A 316 1.22 15.62 -9.80
N PRO A 317 1.32 16.48 -8.78
CA PRO A 317 0.47 16.39 -7.59
C PRO A 317 -1.03 16.35 -7.93
N LEU A 318 -1.83 15.67 -7.11
CA LEU A 318 -3.28 15.53 -7.29
C LEU A 318 -3.68 14.79 -8.59
N MET A 319 -2.76 14.02 -9.17
CA MET A 319 -3.04 13.07 -10.23
C MET A 319 -2.88 11.65 -9.70
N THR A 320 -3.82 10.77 -10.05
CA THR A 320 -3.84 9.39 -9.55
C THR A 320 -3.83 8.41 -10.72
N LEU A 321 -2.87 7.49 -10.71
CA LEU A 321 -2.84 6.35 -11.62
C LEU A 321 -3.88 5.31 -11.20
N LEU A 322 -4.67 4.84 -12.16
CA LEU A 322 -5.54 3.68 -12.05
C LEU A 322 -5.11 2.63 -13.07
N LEU A 323 -5.17 1.36 -12.69
CA LEU A 323 -4.91 0.23 -13.57
C LEU A 323 -6.12 -0.70 -13.57
N GLY A 324 -6.62 -1.04 -14.75
CA GLY A 324 -7.78 -1.89 -14.95
C GLY A 324 -7.39 -3.19 -15.66
N GLU A 325 -7.94 -4.30 -15.17
CA GLU A 325 -7.86 -5.61 -15.78
C GLU A 325 -9.17 -5.89 -16.55
N PRO A 326 -9.19 -5.76 -17.90
CA PRO A 326 -10.38 -5.95 -18.71
C PRO A 326 -10.85 -7.41 -18.86
N GLY A 327 -10.10 -8.40 -18.35
CA GLY A 327 -10.45 -9.82 -18.43
C GLY A 327 -9.75 -10.59 -19.55
N THR A 328 -10.23 -11.81 -19.86
CA THR A 328 -9.50 -12.82 -20.65
C THR A 328 -9.06 -12.33 -22.02
N GLY A 329 -7.74 -12.32 -22.25
CA GLY A 329 -7.16 -12.12 -23.59
C GLY A 329 -5.64 -11.99 -23.64
N GLY A 330 -4.92 -12.34 -22.56
CA GLY A 330 -3.49 -12.07 -22.40
C GLY A 330 -2.71 -12.30 -23.69
N SER A 331 -2.17 -11.24 -24.25
CA SER A 331 -1.46 -11.32 -25.52
C SER A 331 -0.03 -11.81 -25.29
N SER A 332 0.48 -12.61 -26.22
CA SER A 332 1.90 -12.95 -26.22
C SER A 332 2.70 -11.72 -26.63
N THR A 333 3.15 -10.92 -25.66
CA THR A 333 4.03 -9.75 -25.89
C THR A 333 5.19 -10.04 -26.86
N PRO A 334 5.90 -11.19 -26.76
CA PRO A 334 6.96 -11.52 -27.73
C PRO A 334 6.47 -11.66 -29.17
N SER A 335 5.26 -12.20 -29.38
CA SER A 335 4.68 -12.36 -30.71
C SER A 335 4.37 -11.01 -31.34
N MET A 336 3.74 -10.10 -30.60
CA MET A 336 3.42 -8.75 -31.11
C MET A 336 4.66 -7.93 -31.44
N VAL A 337 5.70 -7.98 -30.59
CA VAL A 337 6.99 -7.31 -30.88
C VAL A 337 7.64 -7.91 -32.13
N GLY A 338 7.52 -9.22 -32.34
CA GLY A 338 7.99 -9.88 -33.56
C GLY A 338 7.29 -9.38 -34.81
N SER A 339 5.96 -9.24 -34.78
CA SER A 339 5.16 -8.73 -35.90
C SER A 339 5.48 -7.28 -36.23
N VAL A 340 5.61 -6.40 -35.21
CA VAL A 340 6.00 -5.00 -35.42
C VAL A 340 7.39 -4.92 -36.07
N LYS A 341 8.35 -5.72 -35.62
CA LYS A 341 9.68 -5.79 -36.26
C LYS A 341 9.64 -6.31 -37.69
N LYS A 342 8.74 -7.26 -37.98
CA LYS A 342 8.54 -7.76 -39.35
C LYS A 342 7.98 -6.65 -40.25
N TRP A 343 7.01 -5.89 -39.74
CA TRP A 343 6.45 -4.74 -40.44
C TRP A 343 7.47 -3.63 -40.70
N GLN A 344 8.29 -3.27 -39.70
CA GLN A 344 9.38 -2.30 -39.88
C GLN A 344 10.33 -2.68 -41.02
N LYS A 345 10.59 -3.99 -41.21
CA LYS A 345 11.42 -4.49 -42.30
C LYS A 345 10.70 -4.49 -43.65
N SER A 346 9.40 -4.76 -43.68
CA SER A 346 8.64 -4.81 -44.93
C SER A 346 8.29 -3.43 -45.49
N ASP A 347 8.10 -2.43 -44.61
CA ASP A 347 7.80 -1.05 -45.00
C ASP A 347 8.61 -0.03 -44.15
N PRO A 348 9.90 0.15 -44.46
CA PRO A 348 10.79 1.01 -43.68
C PRO A 348 10.37 2.48 -43.67
N GLN A 349 9.76 2.98 -44.75
CA GLN A 349 9.42 4.39 -44.88
C GLN A 349 8.20 4.73 -44.01
N LYS A 350 7.10 3.97 -44.14
CA LYS A 350 5.89 4.20 -43.35
C LYS A 350 6.13 3.91 -41.87
N SER A 351 6.93 2.88 -41.58
CA SER A 351 7.26 2.55 -40.18
C SER A 351 8.09 3.65 -39.53
N LEU A 352 9.09 4.21 -40.22
CA LEU A 352 9.87 5.33 -39.70
C LEU A 352 9.03 6.59 -39.47
N GLU A 353 8.10 6.91 -40.38
CA GLU A 353 7.19 8.04 -40.22
C GLU A 353 6.29 7.86 -38.99
N THR A 354 5.72 6.67 -38.81
CA THR A 354 4.89 6.33 -37.64
C THR A 354 5.72 6.39 -36.35
N TRP A 355 6.96 5.87 -36.38
CA TRP A 355 7.90 5.90 -35.26
C TRP A 355 8.19 7.33 -34.81
N LYS A 356 8.47 8.22 -35.77
CA LYS A 356 8.77 9.63 -35.52
C LYS A 356 7.58 10.33 -34.88
N LYS A 357 6.38 10.18 -35.45
CA LYS A 357 5.14 10.78 -34.93
C LYS A 357 4.80 10.30 -33.51
N LEU A 358 4.96 8.99 -33.25
CA LEU A 358 4.77 8.43 -31.91
C LEU A 358 5.81 8.96 -30.91
N SER A 359 7.07 9.11 -31.33
CA SER A 359 8.14 9.66 -30.49
C SER A 359 7.90 11.14 -30.15
N GLU A 360 7.45 11.93 -31.12
CA GLU A 360 7.04 13.32 -30.94
C GLU A 360 5.86 13.44 -29.96
N ALA A 361 4.83 12.59 -30.10
CA ALA A 361 3.69 12.56 -29.20
C ALA A 361 4.07 12.16 -27.76
N ASN A 362 4.94 11.15 -27.59
CA ASN A 362 5.48 10.78 -26.28
C ASN A 362 6.26 11.94 -25.63
N SER A 363 7.10 12.63 -26.41
CA SER A 363 7.88 13.77 -25.94
C SER A 363 6.99 14.97 -25.57
N ALA A 364 5.90 15.18 -26.33
CA ALA A 364 4.91 16.20 -26.02
C ALA A 364 4.22 15.90 -24.69
N LEU A 365 3.77 14.66 -24.46
CA LEU A 365 3.14 14.28 -23.18
C LEU A 365 4.11 14.45 -22.00
N GLU A 366 5.36 14.00 -22.15
CA GLU A 366 6.42 14.22 -21.15
C GLU A 366 6.58 15.70 -20.81
N MET A 367 6.66 16.57 -21.82
CA MET A 367 6.80 18.01 -21.64
C MET A 367 5.60 18.60 -20.88
N GLN A 368 4.37 18.21 -21.21
CA GLN A 368 3.18 18.72 -20.53
C GLN A 368 3.14 18.27 -19.06
N LEU A 369 3.45 17.00 -18.75
CA LEU A 369 3.48 16.50 -17.37
C LEU A 369 4.57 17.20 -16.55
N ASN A 370 5.77 17.37 -17.09
CA ASN A 370 6.83 18.13 -16.41
C ASN A 370 6.44 19.59 -16.17
N THR A 371 5.73 20.21 -17.12
CA THR A 371 5.22 21.58 -16.98
C THR A 371 4.15 21.66 -15.88
N LEU A 372 3.26 20.66 -15.76
CA LEU A 372 2.26 20.59 -14.69
C LEU A 372 2.92 20.46 -13.31
N SER A 373 3.97 19.63 -13.18
CA SER A 373 4.74 19.53 -11.92
C SER A 373 5.37 20.87 -11.54
N LYS A 374 5.97 21.57 -12.51
CA LYS A 374 6.55 22.91 -12.29
C LYS A 374 5.49 23.94 -11.88
N LEU A 375 4.34 23.94 -12.54
CA LEU A 375 3.22 24.83 -12.20
C LEU A 375 2.65 24.54 -10.80
N ALA A 376 2.65 23.27 -10.38
CA ALA A 376 2.24 22.89 -9.02
C ALA A 376 3.23 23.42 -7.95
N GLU A 377 4.52 23.45 -8.26
CA GLU A 377 5.56 24.04 -7.39
C GLU A 377 5.47 25.57 -7.32
N GLU A 378 5.27 26.24 -8.46
CA GLU A 378 5.26 27.71 -8.55
C GLU A 378 3.92 28.34 -8.09
N HIS A 379 2.79 27.67 -8.35
CA HIS A 379 1.44 28.22 -8.18
C HIS A 379 0.48 27.25 -7.45
N TRP A 380 0.92 26.69 -6.32
CA TRP A 380 0.21 25.61 -5.61
C TRP A 380 -1.29 25.83 -5.37
N GLU A 381 -1.71 26.95 -4.78
CA GLU A 381 -3.13 27.16 -4.42
C GLU A 381 -4.04 27.26 -5.67
N GLU A 382 -3.54 27.88 -6.73
CA GLU A 382 -4.27 28.05 -7.99
C GLU A 382 -4.33 26.74 -8.77
N TYR A 383 -3.22 26.01 -8.79
CA TYR A 383 -3.12 24.64 -9.31
C TYR A 383 -4.10 23.73 -8.60
N LYS A 384 -4.01 23.64 -7.26
CA LYS A 384 -4.87 22.78 -6.45
C LYS A 384 -6.35 23.08 -6.66
N SER A 385 -6.74 24.34 -6.55
CA SER A 385 -8.14 24.76 -6.72
C SER A 385 -8.67 24.37 -8.10
N LEU A 386 -7.89 24.63 -9.16
CA LEU A 386 -8.27 24.30 -10.53
C LEU A 386 -8.37 22.79 -10.76
N ILE A 387 -7.43 21.99 -10.25
CA ILE A 387 -7.45 20.52 -10.42
C ILE A 387 -8.72 19.92 -9.80
N TYR A 388 -9.14 20.37 -8.62
CA TYR A 388 -10.40 19.92 -8.01
C TYR A 388 -11.65 20.42 -8.77
N SER A 389 -11.63 21.63 -9.32
CA SER A 389 -12.75 22.09 -10.17
C SER A 389 -12.85 21.27 -11.46
N CYS A 390 -11.71 20.91 -12.07
CA CYS A 390 -11.66 20.08 -13.26
C CYS A 390 -12.00 18.60 -12.97
N SER A 391 -11.78 18.10 -11.75
CA SER A 391 -12.02 16.69 -11.42
C SER A 391 -13.50 16.28 -11.47
N ILE A 392 -14.42 17.23 -11.35
CA ILE A 392 -15.88 17.00 -11.39
C ILE A 392 -16.51 17.41 -12.74
N LEU A 393 -15.67 17.69 -13.75
CA LEU A 393 -16.12 18.16 -15.06
C LEU A 393 -15.46 17.37 -16.17
N LYS A 394 -16.17 17.24 -17.29
CA LYS A 394 -15.60 16.77 -18.55
C LYS A 394 -14.61 17.79 -19.13
N SER A 395 -13.69 17.30 -19.97
CA SER A 395 -12.61 18.11 -20.55
C SER A 395 -13.08 19.34 -21.33
N GLU A 396 -14.24 19.25 -22.00
CA GLU A 396 -14.77 20.35 -22.82
C GLU A 396 -15.15 21.58 -21.98
N LYS A 397 -15.36 21.38 -20.66
CA LYS A 397 -15.75 22.44 -19.72
C LYS A 397 -14.58 22.99 -18.90
N TRP A 398 -13.37 22.43 -19.01
CA TRP A 398 -12.23 22.88 -18.20
C TRP A 398 -11.83 24.33 -18.47
N THR A 399 -11.93 24.80 -19.72
CA THR A 399 -11.65 26.19 -20.10
C THR A 399 -12.60 27.19 -19.43
N GLN A 400 -13.79 26.76 -19.04
CA GLN A 400 -14.79 27.59 -18.35
C GLN A 400 -14.44 27.82 -16.87
N GLN A 401 -13.49 27.06 -16.32
CA GLN A 401 -13.06 27.17 -14.92
C GLN A 401 -11.95 28.21 -14.70
N VAL A 402 -11.47 28.84 -15.78
CA VAL A 402 -10.37 29.79 -15.72
C VAL A 402 -10.88 31.14 -15.23
N SER A 403 -10.34 31.61 -14.10
CA SER A 403 -10.60 32.94 -13.55
C SER A 403 -9.36 33.85 -13.56
N LYS A 404 -8.16 33.27 -13.74
CA LYS A 404 -6.86 33.95 -13.68
C LYS A 404 -5.93 33.51 -14.81
N PRO A 405 -4.96 34.34 -15.24
CA PRO A 405 -4.01 33.97 -16.28
C PRO A 405 -3.17 32.72 -15.97
N SER A 406 -2.80 32.50 -14.70
CA SER A 406 -2.07 31.31 -14.26
C SER A 406 -2.90 30.02 -14.43
N GLN A 407 -4.20 30.09 -14.17
CA GLN A 407 -5.13 28.98 -14.39
C GLN A 407 -5.31 28.68 -15.87
N GLU A 408 -5.24 29.68 -16.74
CA GLU A 408 -5.30 29.50 -18.19
C GLU A 408 -4.15 28.61 -18.69
N ILE A 409 -2.93 28.87 -18.21
CA ILE A 409 -1.76 28.06 -18.55
C ILE A 409 -1.96 26.63 -18.06
N ILE A 410 -2.40 26.42 -16.82
CA ILE A 410 -2.63 25.07 -16.27
C ILE A 410 -3.68 24.31 -17.10
N VAL A 411 -4.83 24.91 -17.42
CA VAL A 411 -5.86 24.26 -18.26
C VAL A 411 -5.31 23.94 -19.65
N LYS A 412 -4.59 24.86 -20.27
CA LYS A 412 -3.96 24.64 -21.57
C LYS A 412 -2.97 23.47 -21.53
N THR A 413 -2.18 23.35 -20.47
CA THR A 413 -1.24 22.25 -20.28
C THR A 413 -1.97 20.92 -20.02
N LEU A 414 -3.08 20.91 -19.27
CA LEU A 414 -3.92 19.71 -19.09
C LEU A 414 -4.53 19.23 -20.41
N LEU A 415 -5.06 20.15 -21.23
CA LEU A 415 -5.59 19.82 -22.55
C LEU A 415 -4.49 19.36 -23.50
N GLY A 416 -3.33 20.01 -23.48
CA GLY A 416 -2.16 19.56 -24.25
C GLY A 416 -1.71 18.15 -23.88
N ALA A 417 -1.79 17.76 -22.60
CA ALA A 417 -1.50 16.40 -22.16
C ALA A 417 -2.54 15.40 -22.71
N ARG A 418 -3.84 15.75 -22.68
CA ARG A 418 -4.91 14.95 -23.31
C ARG A 418 -4.66 14.74 -24.80
N ASP A 419 -4.38 15.82 -25.53
CA ASP A 419 -4.14 15.77 -26.97
C ASP A 419 -2.94 14.89 -27.32
N ALA A 420 -1.86 15.02 -26.55
CA ALA A 420 -0.68 14.16 -26.72
C ALA A 420 -1.00 12.68 -26.48
N MET A 421 -1.78 12.36 -25.44
CA MET A 421 -2.21 10.98 -25.15
C MET A 421 -3.10 10.40 -26.26
N LEU A 422 -4.03 11.19 -26.79
CA LEU A 422 -4.86 10.78 -27.93
C LEU A 422 -4.00 10.53 -29.17
N GLY A 423 -3.00 11.37 -29.43
CA GLY A 423 -2.00 11.16 -30.48
C GLY A 423 -1.20 9.86 -30.30
N ILE A 424 -0.75 9.57 -29.07
CA ILE A 424 -0.05 8.32 -28.74
C ILE A 424 -0.93 7.12 -29.05
N ARG A 425 -2.18 7.10 -28.57
CA ARG A 425 -3.14 6.01 -28.84
C ARG A 425 -3.38 5.82 -30.33
N TYR A 426 -3.63 6.91 -31.06
CA TYR A 426 -3.83 6.88 -32.50
C TYR A 426 -2.63 6.26 -33.23
N HIS A 427 -1.40 6.68 -32.92
CA HIS A 427 -0.20 6.13 -33.55
C HIS A 427 0.09 4.68 -33.14
N MET A 428 -0.19 4.29 -31.90
CA MET A 428 -0.10 2.88 -31.46
C MET A 428 -1.12 1.99 -32.18
N HIS A 429 -2.34 2.49 -32.39
CA HIS A 429 -3.37 1.78 -33.15
C HIS A 429 -2.97 1.61 -34.62
N GLN A 430 -2.50 2.68 -35.28
CA GLN A 430 -1.99 2.63 -36.67
C GLN A 430 -0.82 1.67 -36.83
N MET A 431 0.10 1.63 -35.85
CA MET A 431 1.19 0.65 -35.82
C MET A 431 0.64 -0.79 -35.70
N GLY A 432 -0.37 -1.00 -34.88
CA GLY A 432 -1.04 -2.30 -34.73
C GLY A 432 -1.69 -2.78 -36.02
N GLU A 433 -2.48 -1.92 -36.68
CA GLU A 433 -3.10 -2.22 -37.98
C GLU A 433 -2.06 -2.56 -39.04
N ALA A 434 -1.00 -1.75 -39.16
CA ALA A 434 0.04 -1.95 -40.16
C ALA A 434 0.87 -3.22 -39.90
N ALA A 435 1.07 -3.60 -38.64
CA ALA A 435 1.76 -4.81 -38.24
C ALA A 435 0.85 -6.05 -38.15
N GLY A 436 -0.46 -5.91 -38.37
CA GLY A 436 -1.44 -6.99 -38.27
C GLY A 436 -1.54 -7.58 -36.85
N VAL A 437 -1.37 -6.75 -35.81
CA VAL A 437 -1.46 -7.16 -34.41
C VAL A 437 -2.33 -6.21 -33.59
N PRO A 438 -3.16 -6.74 -32.67
CA PRO A 438 -4.12 -5.93 -31.93
C PRO A 438 -3.45 -5.23 -30.73
N ILE A 439 -2.64 -4.19 -31.00
CA ILE A 439 -1.94 -3.41 -29.94
C ILE A 439 -2.95 -2.71 -29.04
N GLU A 440 -3.86 -1.94 -29.64
CA GLU A 440 -5.07 -1.42 -28.98
C GLU A 440 -6.27 -1.98 -29.77
N PRO A 441 -6.80 -3.16 -29.40
CA PRO A 441 -7.95 -3.77 -30.05
C PRO A 441 -9.21 -2.90 -29.93
N GLU A 442 -10.16 -3.08 -30.85
CA GLU A 442 -11.39 -2.27 -30.92
C GLU A 442 -12.18 -2.23 -29.60
N SER A 443 -12.20 -3.34 -28.85
CA SER A 443 -12.86 -3.38 -27.53
C SER A 443 -12.18 -2.49 -26.50
N GLN A 444 -10.84 -2.45 -26.47
CA GLN A 444 -10.08 -1.54 -25.61
C GLN A 444 -10.20 -0.09 -26.11
N THR A 445 -10.19 0.16 -27.42
CA THR A 445 -10.42 1.51 -27.96
C THR A 445 -11.76 2.09 -27.51
N LYS A 446 -12.86 1.33 -27.65
CA LYS A 446 -14.20 1.75 -27.18
C LYS A 446 -14.22 2.06 -25.69
N LEU A 447 -13.61 1.19 -24.86
CA LEU A 447 -13.51 1.39 -23.42
C LEU A 447 -12.70 2.64 -23.06
N LEU A 448 -11.55 2.83 -23.71
CA LEU A 448 -10.63 3.93 -23.45
C LEU A 448 -11.18 5.27 -23.94
N ASP A 449 -11.93 5.29 -25.04
CA ASP A 449 -12.64 6.48 -25.51
C ASP A 449 -13.74 6.89 -24.54
N ALA A 450 -14.55 5.92 -24.08
CA ALA A 450 -15.53 6.16 -23.03
C ALA A 450 -14.87 6.65 -21.73
N THR A 451 -13.72 6.09 -21.37
CA THR A 451 -12.95 6.51 -20.18
C THR A 451 -12.41 7.93 -20.33
N MET A 452 -11.88 8.29 -21.50
CA MET A 452 -11.40 9.64 -21.79
C MET A 452 -12.53 10.68 -21.76
N ASP A 453 -13.76 10.33 -22.06
CA ASP A 453 -14.93 11.22 -22.00
C ASP A 453 -15.48 11.42 -20.57
N MET A 454 -14.96 10.69 -19.57
CA MET A 454 -15.40 10.82 -18.18
C MET A 454 -14.89 12.10 -17.51
N GLU A 455 -15.60 12.52 -16.47
CA GLU A 455 -15.24 13.66 -15.62
C GLU A 455 -13.90 13.43 -14.93
N GLY A 456 -13.04 14.46 -14.94
CA GLY A 456 -11.75 14.42 -14.26
C GLY A 456 -10.70 13.46 -14.84
N VAL A 457 -10.94 12.82 -15.98
CA VAL A 457 -9.94 11.95 -16.64
C VAL A 457 -8.98 12.78 -17.48
N LEU A 458 -7.68 12.70 -17.14
CA LEU A 458 -6.61 13.35 -17.90
C LEU A 458 -6.06 12.44 -18.99
N LEU A 459 -5.73 11.19 -18.66
CA LEU A 459 -5.13 10.24 -19.60
C LEU A 459 -5.87 8.91 -19.47
N ALA A 460 -5.98 8.17 -20.57
CA ALA A 460 -6.29 6.76 -20.57
C ALA A 460 -5.56 6.10 -21.75
N GLY A 461 -5.17 4.85 -21.60
CA GLY A 461 -4.46 4.11 -22.66
C GLY A 461 -4.18 2.66 -22.31
N VAL A 462 -3.47 1.98 -23.21
CA VAL A 462 -2.89 0.66 -22.95
C VAL A 462 -1.44 0.81 -22.48
N PRO A 463 -1.02 0.17 -21.37
CA PRO A 463 0.36 0.23 -20.93
C PRO A 463 1.24 -0.75 -21.71
N GLY A 464 2.51 -0.38 -21.92
CA GLY A 464 3.50 -1.33 -22.47
C GLY A 464 3.27 -1.67 -23.94
N ALA A 465 3.11 -2.97 -24.23
CA ALA A 465 2.89 -3.47 -25.59
C ALA A 465 1.40 -3.54 -25.97
N GLY A 466 0.49 -3.34 -25.02
CA GLY A 466 -0.95 -3.51 -25.25
C GLY A 466 -1.37 -4.97 -25.42
N GLY A 467 -2.43 -5.21 -26.18
CA GLY A 467 -2.92 -6.55 -26.50
C GLY A 467 -3.74 -7.20 -25.39
N PHE A 468 -4.94 -6.69 -25.13
CA PHE A 468 -5.93 -7.20 -24.17
C PHE A 468 -5.47 -7.35 -22.71
N ASP A 469 -4.21 -7.01 -22.38
CA ASP A 469 -3.62 -7.21 -21.05
C ASP A 469 -4.26 -6.31 -19.99
N ALA A 470 -3.87 -5.03 -19.95
CA ALA A 470 -4.35 -4.05 -18.98
C ALA A 470 -4.71 -2.75 -19.68
N VAL A 471 -5.48 -1.90 -19.00
CA VAL A 471 -5.71 -0.51 -19.37
C VAL A 471 -5.32 0.37 -18.21
N PHE A 472 -4.90 1.60 -18.45
CA PHE A 472 -4.64 2.57 -17.39
C PHE A 472 -5.47 3.84 -17.60
N ALA A 473 -5.68 4.57 -16.51
CA ALA A 473 -6.14 5.95 -16.53
C ALA A 473 -5.33 6.80 -15.54
N VAL A 474 -5.23 8.10 -15.82
CA VAL A 474 -4.72 9.10 -14.88
C VAL A 474 -5.83 10.11 -14.65
N THR A 475 -6.27 10.22 -13.40
CA THR A 475 -7.40 11.06 -13.00
C THR A 475 -6.95 12.25 -12.16
N LEU A 476 -7.69 13.34 -12.24
CA LEU A 476 -7.51 14.55 -11.44
C LEU A 476 -8.28 14.44 -10.13
N GLY A 477 -7.68 14.91 -9.02
CA GLY A 477 -8.32 14.94 -7.71
C GLY A 477 -8.88 13.58 -7.29
N ASP A 478 -10.14 13.57 -6.86
CA ASP A 478 -10.83 12.38 -6.35
C ASP A 478 -11.66 11.63 -7.41
N ALA A 479 -11.49 11.96 -8.70
CA ALA A 479 -12.29 11.40 -9.80
C ALA A 479 -12.09 9.89 -10.01
N GLY A 480 -11.07 9.28 -9.39
CA GLY A 480 -10.73 7.89 -9.65
C GLY A 480 -11.81 6.89 -9.26
N SER A 481 -12.60 7.16 -8.22
CA SER A 481 -13.70 6.29 -7.80
C SER A 481 -14.79 6.16 -8.87
N HIS A 482 -15.10 7.24 -9.59
CA HIS A 482 -16.06 7.24 -10.68
C HIS A 482 -15.59 6.36 -11.85
N VAL A 483 -14.30 6.45 -12.19
CA VAL A 483 -13.68 5.60 -13.23
C VAL A 483 -13.74 4.13 -12.84
N SER A 484 -13.35 3.77 -11.61
CA SER A 484 -13.43 2.38 -11.13
C SER A 484 -14.85 1.81 -11.17
N ASN A 485 -15.86 2.60 -10.80
CA ASN A 485 -17.26 2.18 -10.86
C ASN A 485 -17.76 2.00 -12.30
N SER A 486 -17.36 2.88 -13.21
CA SER A 486 -17.67 2.77 -14.64
C SER A 486 -17.02 1.53 -15.25
N TRP A 487 -15.71 1.32 -15.01
CA TRP A 487 -14.97 0.13 -15.42
C TRP A 487 -15.62 -1.16 -14.93
N SER A 488 -16.09 -1.20 -13.69
CA SER A 488 -16.82 -2.36 -13.14
C SER A 488 -18.06 -2.69 -13.97
N SER A 489 -18.77 -1.68 -14.48
CA SER A 489 -19.94 -1.84 -15.36
C SER A 489 -19.57 -2.35 -16.75
N PHE A 490 -18.36 -2.06 -17.22
CA PHE A 490 -17.77 -2.61 -18.44
C PHE A 490 -17.00 -3.91 -18.22
N ASN A 491 -17.20 -4.56 -17.06
CA ASN A 491 -16.57 -5.84 -16.73
C ASN A 491 -15.03 -5.75 -16.61
N VAL A 492 -14.51 -4.57 -16.27
CA VAL A 492 -13.08 -4.28 -16.06
C VAL A 492 -12.84 -4.14 -14.57
N LEU A 493 -11.97 -4.99 -14.01
CA LEU A 493 -11.61 -4.94 -12.59
C LEU A 493 -10.54 -3.86 -12.37
N ALA A 494 -10.90 -2.77 -11.69
CA ALA A 494 -9.91 -1.80 -11.22
C ALA A 494 -9.05 -2.43 -10.09
N LEU A 495 -7.73 -2.42 -10.28
CA LEU A 495 -6.76 -2.94 -9.32
C LEU A 495 -6.48 -1.91 -8.22
N LEU A 496 -5.97 -2.36 -7.06
CA LEU A 496 -5.62 -1.48 -5.91
C LEU A 496 -4.22 -0.87 -6.07
N VAL A 497 -3.90 -0.51 -7.31
CA VAL A 497 -2.61 -0.01 -7.76
C VAL A 497 -2.65 1.50 -7.88
N ARG A 498 -1.64 2.15 -7.33
CA ARG A 498 -1.33 3.58 -7.51
C ARG A 498 0.15 3.76 -7.75
N GLU A 499 0.54 4.93 -8.25
CA GLU A 499 1.96 5.29 -8.31
C GLU A 499 2.56 5.30 -6.89
N ASP A 500 3.73 4.68 -6.76
CA ASP A 500 4.65 4.88 -5.64
C ASP A 500 6.05 5.04 -6.27
N PRO A 501 6.64 6.25 -6.27
CA PRO A 501 7.86 6.55 -7.01
C PRO A 501 9.12 5.92 -6.41
N GLN A 502 8.99 5.10 -5.36
CA GLN A 502 10.11 4.46 -4.69
C GLN A 502 10.49 3.13 -5.34
N GLY A 503 11.78 2.97 -5.63
CA GLY A 503 12.37 1.73 -6.11
C GLY A 503 12.52 0.67 -5.02
N VAL A 504 13.59 -0.13 -5.10
CA VAL A 504 13.86 -1.21 -4.15
C VAL A 504 14.13 -0.68 -2.74
N SER A 505 13.67 -1.42 -1.72
CA SER A 505 13.81 -1.00 -0.32
C SER A 505 13.99 -2.18 0.63
N LEU A 506 14.68 -1.94 1.75
CA LEU A 506 14.71 -2.89 2.85
C LEU A 506 13.44 -2.78 3.70
N GLU A 507 12.92 -3.94 4.08
CA GLU A 507 11.77 -4.06 4.97
C GLU A 507 12.23 -4.45 6.37
N THR A 508 11.55 -3.93 7.38
CA THR A 508 11.90 -4.18 8.79
C THR A 508 11.48 -5.57 9.27
N ALA A 509 10.48 -6.19 8.63
CA ALA A 509 9.93 -7.48 9.02
C ALA A 509 9.30 -8.23 7.82
N ASP A 510 8.91 -9.49 8.06
CA ASP A 510 8.13 -10.29 7.10
C ASP A 510 6.80 -9.58 6.80
N PRO A 511 6.46 -9.30 5.53
CA PRO A 511 5.27 -8.54 5.18
C PRO A 511 3.96 -9.24 5.57
N ARG A 512 3.93 -10.56 5.77
CA ARG A 512 2.75 -11.28 6.26
C ARG A 512 2.45 -10.96 7.72
N THR A 513 3.50 -10.64 8.49
CA THR A 513 3.33 -10.21 9.88
C THR A 513 2.83 -8.77 9.96
N LYS A 514 2.91 -7.98 8.88
CA LYS A 514 2.34 -6.63 8.86
C LYS A 514 0.85 -6.64 9.10
N GLU A 515 0.09 -7.71 8.79
CA GLU A 515 -1.32 -7.81 9.18
C GLU A 515 -1.54 -8.13 10.65
N ILE A 516 -0.61 -8.82 11.30
CA ILE A 516 -0.65 -9.00 12.75
C ILE A 516 -0.33 -7.64 13.39
N THR A 517 0.69 -6.95 12.87
CA THR A 517 1.05 -5.59 13.30
C THR A 517 0.07 -4.51 12.80
N SER A 518 -0.79 -4.75 11.81
CA SER A 518 -1.81 -3.83 11.27
C SER A 518 -3.22 -4.18 11.69
N SER A 519 -3.47 -5.36 12.23
CA SER A 519 -4.58 -5.62 13.14
C SER A 519 -4.26 -5.06 14.53
N ILE A 520 -2.97 -5.00 14.91
CA ILE A 520 -2.48 -4.30 16.11
C ILE A 520 -2.26 -2.79 15.86
N SER A 521 -2.00 -2.34 14.62
CA SER A 521 -1.88 -0.91 14.24
C SER A 521 -3.10 -0.34 13.52
N SER A 522 -4.14 -1.11 13.25
CA SER A 522 -5.51 -0.59 13.06
C SER A 522 -6.20 -0.34 14.40
N VAL A 523 -5.66 -0.92 15.47
CA VAL A 523 -5.92 -0.58 16.87
C VAL A 523 -4.99 0.55 17.37
N ASN A 524 -3.83 0.76 16.71
CA ASN A 524 -2.93 1.89 16.93
C ASN A 524 -2.51 2.57 15.62
N GLY A 525 -3.43 3.33 15.02
CA GLY A 525 -3.20 3.98 13.73
C GLY A 525 -2.22 5.15 13.80
N LYS A 526 -1.12 5.03 13.05
CA LYS A 526 -0.66 6.01 12.05
C LYS A 526 0.50 5.46 11.19
N LEU A 527 0.22 5.29 9.89
CA LEU A 527 1.23 5.25 8.83
C LEU A 527 1.88 6.65 8.68
N VAL A 528 3.18 6.67 8.39
CA VAL A 528 4.05 7.85 8.18
C VAL A 528 4.50 7.81 6.70
N HIS A 529 4.55 8.87 5.88
CA HIS A 529 5.29 10.16 5.90
C HIS A 529 4.72 11.13 4.81
N PRO A 530 5.08 12.43 4.70
CA PRO A 530 6.16 13.17 5.35
C PRO A 530 5.69 14.47 6.06
N ASN A 531 6.67 15.16 6.63
CA ASN A 531 6.67 16.55 7.11
C ASN A 531 6.28 16.78 8.59
N PHE A 532 7.19 17.52 9.20
CA PHE A 532 7.41 17.91 10.59
C PHE A 532 6.25 18.71 11.25
N SER A 533 5.00 18.57 10.80
CA SER A 533 3.82 19.30 11.29
C SER A 533 2.65 18.42 11.79
N ALA A 534 2.56 17.16 11.36
CA ALA A 534 1.39 16.31 11.63
C ALA A 534 1.36 15.65 13.03
N GLU A 535 2.52 15.50 13.68
CA GLU A 535 2.65 14.85 15.00
C GLU A 535 2.13 15.74 16.14
N SER A 536 2.34 17.05 16.01
CA SER A 536 1.75 18.10 16.85
C SER A 536 0.22 18.09 16.74
N MET A 537 -0.30 18.11 15.51
CA MET A 537 -1.74 18.12 15.26
C MET A 537 -2.45 16.85 15.76
N ALA A 538 -1.83 15.68 15.67
CA ALA A 538 -2.40 14.42 16.15
C ALA A 538 -2.58 14.36 17.68
N LYS A 539 -1.58 14.84 18.42
CA LYS A 539 -1.65 14.97 19.89
C LYS A 539 -2.71 15.98 20.30
N ILE A 540 -2.82 17.08 19.55
CA ILE A 540 -3.85 18.11 19.72
C ILE A 540 -5.25 17.53 19.48
N THR A 541 -5.47 16.77 18.39
CA THR A 541 -6.78 16.17 18.06
C THR A 541 -7.24 15.13 19.09
N LYS A 542 -6.34 14.25 19.57
CA LYS A 542 -6.67 13.25 20.62
C LYS A 542 -7.03 13.92 21.95
N ARG A 543 -6.29 14.98 22.32
CA ARG A 543 -6.56 15.79 23.52
C ARG A 543 -7.88 16.54 23.41
N LEU A 544 -8.17 17.10 22.25
CA LEU A 544 -9.42 17.81 21.97
C LEU A 544 -10.63 16.87 22.07
N CYS A 545 -10.55 15.67 21.49
CA CYS A 545 -11.63 14.68 21.55
C CYS A 545 -11.96 14.26 23.00
N THR A 546 -10.93 13.95 23.80
CA THR A 546 -11.12 13.57 25.22
C THR A 546 -11.71 14.72 26.03
N LEU A 547 -11.27 15.96 25.77
CA LEU A 547 -11.77 17.16 26.45
C LEU A 547 -13.22 17.47 26.09
N VAL A 548 -13.61 17.31 24.81
CA VAL A 548 -14.99 17.48 24.35
C VAL A 548 -15.92 16.45 25.00
N LEU A 549 -15.53 15.17 25.03
CA LEU A 549 -16.32 14.12 25.68
C LEU A 549 -16.52 14.39 27.18
N ARG A 550 -15.48 14.86 27.88
CA ARG A 550 -15.60 15.22 29.31
C ARG A 550 -16.52 16.42 29.53
N LEU A 551 -16.47 17.44 28.67
CA LEU A 551 -17.40 18.57 28.74
C LEU A 551 -18.85 18.15 28.53
N MET A 552 -19.10 17.25 27.56
CA MET A 552 -20.43 16.68 27.34
C MET A 552 -20.92 15.87 28.55
N ALA A 553 -20.05 15.07 29.17
CA ALA A 553 -20.39 14.31 30.38
C ALA A 553 -20.75 15.22 31.56
N VAL A 554 -19.99 16.30 31.77
CA VAL A 554 -20.27 17.32 32.79
C VAL A 554 -21.62 18.00 32.51
N GLY A 555 -21.88 18.39 31.27
CA GLY A 555 -23.15 18.98 30.87
C GLY A 555 -24.35 18.06 31.12
N ALA A 556 -24.25 16.79 30.73
CA ALA A 556 -25.32 15.81 30.88
C ALA A 556 -25.64 15.48 32.34
N THR A 557 -24.61 15.33 33.19
CA THR A 557 -24.78 15.06 34.63
C THR A 557 -25.30 16.28 35.39
N LEU A 558 -24.82 17.47 35.07
CA LEU A 558 -25.31 18.72 35.66
C LEU A 558 -26.78 18.95 35.31
N LEU A 559 -27.14 18.78 34.04
CA LEU A 559 -28.52 18.91 33.58
C LEU A 559 -29.44 17.90 34.29
N ALA A 560 -29.01 16.65 34.43
CA ALA A 560 -29.76 15.63 35.15
C ALA A 560 -30.01 16.02 36.61
N ALA A 561 -28.99 16.52 37.31
CA ALA A 561 -29.12 16.98 38.69
C ALA A 561 -30.09 18.16 38.81
N ILE A 562 -29.96 19.18 37.95
CA ILE A 562 -30.83 20.37 37.96
C ILE A 562 -32.28 20.00 37.68
N VAL A 563 -32.54 19.19 36.65
CA VAL A 563 -33.90 18.77 36.28
C VAL A 563 -34.54 17.95 37.40
N MET A 564 -33.77 17.07 38.06
CA MET A 564 -34.29 16.30 39.18
C MET A 564 -34.56 17.17 40.43
N VAL A 565 -33.66 18.09 40.79
CA VAL A 565 -33.83 18.99 41.95
C VAL A 565 -35.02 19.92 41.77
N THR A 566 -35.24 20.41 40.55
CA THR A 566 -36.36 21.31 40.23
C THR A 566 -37.69 20.57 40.04
N SER A 567 -37.70 19.24 40.13
CA SER A 567 -38.92 18.44 40.01
C SER A 567 -39.83 18.62 41.22
N HIS A 568 -40.95 19.31 40.99
CA HIS A 568 -42.00 19.48 41.99
C HIS A 568 -43.36 19.67 41.32
N GLN A 569 -44.42 19.16 41.96
CA GLN A 569 -45.78 19.42 41.55
C GLN A 569 -46.71 19.41 42.77
N ARG A 570 -47.59 20.42 42.87
CA ARG A 570 -48.68 20.45 43.84
C ARG A 570 -49.96 19.97 43.17
N THR A 571 -50.67 19.05 43.81
CA THR A 571 -52.01 18.62 43.36
C THR A 571 -52.93 18.46 44.57
N SER A 572 -54.24 18.55 44.34
CA SER A 572 -55.26 18.44 45.38
C SER A 572 -56.13 17.22 45.09
N ILE A 573 -56.21 16.31 46.06
CA ILE A 573 -57.11 15.16 46.00
C ILE A 573 -57.96 15.18 47.28
N PHE A 574 -59.28 15.10 47.12
CA PHE A 574 -60.26 15.16 48.22
C PHE A 574 -60.14 16.39 49.15
N GLY A 575 -59.78 17.55 48.59
CA GLY A 575 -59.70 18.82 49.34
C GLY A 575 -58.42 19.02 50.15
N ILE A 576 -57.48 18.07 50.11
CA ILE A 576 -56.16 18.18 50.74
C ILE A 576 -55.10 18.39 49.65
N SER A 577 -54.36 19.50 49.74
CA SER A 577 -53.23 19.78 48.83
C SER A 577 -51.98 19.05 49.28
N PHE A 578 -51.40 18.22 48.41
CA PHE A 578 -50.10 17.60 48.64
C PHE A 578 -49.09 18.05 47.57
N GLU A 579 -47.85 18.22 48.01
CA GLU A 579 -46.72 18.59 47.17
C GLU A 579 -45.78 17.40 47.00
N VAL A 580 -45.56 16.97 45.77
CA VAL A 580 -44.59 15.92 45.45
C VAL A 580 -43.27 16.58 45.07
N LYS A 581 -42.18 16.18 45.73
CA LYS A 581 -40.82 16.65 45.51
C LYS A 581 -39.86 15.48 45.38
N TYR A 582 -38.73 15.69 44.70
CA TYR A 582 -37.67 14.68 44.59
C TYR A 582 -37.16 14.19 45.98
N ASN A 583 -37.10 15.09 46.96
CA ASN A 583 -36.53 14.79 48.27
C ASN A 583 -37.44 13.91 49.15
N HIS A 584 -38.64 13.54 48.70
CA HIS A 584 -39.49 12.58 49.41
C HIS A 584 -39.11 11.13 49.12
N THR A 585 -38.27 10.87 48.11
CA THR A 585 -37.82 9.51 47.74
C THR A 585 -36.30 9.41 47.91
N PRO A 586 -35.78 8.50 48.77
CA PRO A 586 -34.34 8.32 48.95
C PRO A 586 -33.58 7.99 47.65
N ALA A 587 -34.21 7.25 46.72
CA ALA A 587 -33.62 6.92 45.42
C ALA A 587 -33.36 8.18 44.55
N PHE A 588 -34.27 9.16 44.54
CA PHE A 588 -34.08 10.40 43.80
C PHE A 588 -33.09 11.34 44.48
N GLN A 589 -33.01 11.35 45.81
CA GLN A 589 -31.94 12.04 46.53
C GLN A 589 -30.56 11.45 46.18
N TYR A 590 -30.42 10.12 46.19
CA TYR A 590 -29.19 9.45 45.79
C TYR A 590 -28.80 9.76 44.35
N PHE A 591 -29.77 9.76 43.43
CA PHE A 591 -29.56 10.18 42.03
C PHE A 591 -29.00 11.59 41.90
N VAL A 592 -29.55 12.56 42.63
CA VAL A 592 -29.06 13.95 42.62
C VAL A 592 -27.63 14.02 43.16
N ILE A 593 -27.35 13.36 44.28
CA ILE A 593 -26.02 13.36 44.91
C ILE A 593 -24.98 12.73 43.98
N ALA A 594 -25.29 11.58 43.36
CA ALA A 594 -24.41 10.88 42.44
C ALA A 594 -24.08 11.73 41.20
N ASN A 595 -25.08 12.35 40.59
CA ASN A 595 -24.86 13.23 39.43
C ASN A 595 -24.08 14.49 39.81
N ALA A 596 -24.32 15.07 40.99
CA ALA A 596 -23.55 16.22 41.48
C ALA A 596 -22.07 15.87 41.71
N ILE A 597 -21.77 14.71 42.31
CA ILE A 597 -20.39 14.21 42.48
C ILE A 597 -19.72 14.03 41.12
N ALA A 598 -20.40 13.40 40.16
CA ALA A 598 -19.89 13.21 38.80
C ALA A 598 -19.58 14.54 38.10
N THR A 599 -20.47 15.53 38.23
CA THR A 599 -20.26 16.88 37.68
C THR A 599 -19.02 17.56 38.27
N VAL A 600 -18.89 17.57 39.61
CA VAL A 600 -17.74 18.21 40.28
C VAL A 600 -16.45 17.52 39.89
N TYR A 601 -16.43 16.18 39.91
CA TYR A 601 -15.27 15.40 39.50
C TYR A 601 -14.88 15.68 38.03
N GLY A 602 -15.85 15.60 37.11
CA GLY A 602 -15.61 15.83 35.69
C GLY A 602 -15.07 17.24 35.42
N PHE A 603 -15.57 18.24 36.14
CA PHE A 603 -15.06 19.61 36.08
C PHE A 603 -13.61 19.72 36.55
N LEU A 604 -13.25 19.10 37.68
CA LEU A 604 -11.88 19.14 38.22
C LEU A 604 -10.87 18.46 37.27
N VAL A 605 -11.26 17.35 36.63
CA VAL A 605 -10.39 16.62 35.70
C VAL A 605 -10.04 17.42 34.44
N ILE A 606 -10.89 18.37 34.02
CA ILE A 606 -10.63 19.22 32.85
C ILE A 606 -9.39 20.11 33.05
N PHE A 607 -9.07 20.50 34.30
CA PHE A 607 -7.94 21.37 34.61
C PHE A 607 -6.62 20.62 34.86
N LEU A 608 -6.62 19.28 34.83
CA LEU A 608 -5.42 18.48 35.07
C LEU A 608 -4.51 18.42 33.83
N PRO A 609 -3.20 18.73 33.96
CA PRO A 609 -2.26 18.66 32.84
C PRO A 609 -2.03 17.21 32.36
N SER A 610 -1.99 17.04 31.03
CA SER A 610 -1.91 15.74 30.34
C SER A 610 -0.61 14.96 30.54
N GLU A 611 0.45 15.62 31.01
CA GLU A 611 1.79 15.04 31.22
C GLU A 611 1.99 14.54 32.67
N SER A 612 0.96 14.62 33.54
CA SER A 612 1.10 14.27 34.95
C SER A 612 0.93 12.77 35.22
N GLN A 613 1.72 12.24 36.16
CA GLN A 613 1.59 10.86 36.66
C GLN A 613 0.22 10.56 37.32
N LEU A 614 -0.58 11.61 37.58
CA LEU A 614 -1.91 11.53 38.18
C LEU A 614 -2.97 10.93 37.24
N TRP A 615 -2.71 10.83 35.93
CA TRP A 615 -3.66 10.26 34.97
C TRP A 615 -4.03 8.80 35.27
N ARG A 616 -3.14 8.02 35.89
CA ARG A 616 -3.47 6.66 36.36
C ARG A 616 -4.56 6.67 37.44
N LEU A 617 -4.57 7.67 38.31
CA LEU A 617 -5.61 7.86 39.33
C LEU A 617 -6.93 8.32 38.69
N VAL A 618 -6.87 9.15 37.64
CA VAL A 618 -8.06 9.58 36.88
C VAL A 618 -8.79 8.37 36.28
N VAL A 619 -8.07 7.40 35.70
CA VAL A 619 -8.70 6.17 35.17
C VAL A 619 -9.40 5.37 36.27
N ALA A 620 -8.76 5.22 37.44
CA ALA A 620 -9.38 4.54 38.57
C ALA A 620 -10.64 5.27 39.09
N LEU A 621 -10.60 6.60 39.15
CA LEU A 621 -11.75 7.41 39.57
C LEU A 621 -12.88 7.41 38.53
N ASP A 622 -12.58 7.37 37.23
CA ASP A 622 -13.58 7.25 36.16
C ASP A 622 -14.39 5.94 36.29
N VAL A 623 -13.76 4.84 36.72
CA VAL A 623 -14.44 3.58 37.05
C VAL A 623 -15.42 3.79 38.20
N VAL A 624 -14.97 4.43 39.29
CA VAL A 624 -15.79 4.70 40.47
C VAL A 624 -17.01 5.55 40.12
N ILE A 625 -16.83 6.60 39.32
CA ILE A 625 -17.93 7.48 38.89
C ILE A 625 -18.92 6.74 37.98
N THR A 626 -18.42 5.90 37.07
CA THR A 626 -19.29 5.08 36.20
C THR A 626 -20.18 4.14 37.01
N VAL A 627 -19.62 3.49 38.03
CA VAL A 627 -20.38 2.61 38.95
C VAL A 627 -21.34 3.41 39.83
N LEU A 628 -20.94 4.58 40.31
CA LEU A 628 -21.80 5.47 41.10
C LEU A 628 -23.02 5.92 40.28
N LEU A 629 -22.81 6.36 39.03
CA LEU A 629 -23.89 6.76 38.14
C LEU A 629 -24.81 5.58 37.80
N SER A 630 -24.27 4.43 37.44
CA SER A 630 -25.08 3.27 37.05
C SER A 630 -25.97 2.76 38.18
N THR A 631 -25.45 2.69 39.41
CA THR A 631 -26.23 2.29 40.59
C THR A 631 -27.32 3.32 40.93
N SER A 632 -27.03 4.61 40.81
CA SER A 632 -28.00 5.67 41.08
C SER A 632 -29.14 5.73 40.05
N ILE A 633 -28.81 5.57 38.75
CA ILE A 633 -29.80 5.49 37.67
C ILE A 633 -30.69 4.27 37.88
N SER A 634 -30.11 3.12 38.23
CA SER A 634 -30.87 1.88 38.44
C SER A 634 -31.87 2.03 39.59
N ALA A 635 -31.46 2.60 40.72
CA ALA A 635 -32.34 2.86 41.86
C ALA A 635 -33.48 3.84 41.51
N ALA A 636 -33.15 4.94 40.83
CA ALA A 636 -34.15 5.94 40.42
C ALA A 636 -35.10 5.40 39.34
N LEU A 637 -34.61 4.58 38.41
CA LEU A 637 -35.42 3.95 37.37
C LEU A 637 -36.39 2.93 37.96
N ALA A 638 -35.97 2.16 38.98
CA ALA A 638 -36.86 1.23 39.66
C ALA A 638 -38.06 1.97 40.30
N ILE A 639 -37.81 3.05 41.04
CA ILE A 639 -38.88 3.86 41.63
C ILE A 639 -39.68 4.63 40.57
N GLY A 640 -39.04 5.15 39.53
CA GLY A 640 -39.72 5.82 38.43
C GLY A 640 -40.69 4.89 37.67
N THR A 641 -40.27 3.64 37.44
CA THR A 641 -41.10 2.62 36.79
C THR A 641 -42.27 2.21 37.68
N LEU A 642 -42.00 2.04 38.97
CA LEU A 642 -43.01 1.77 39.98
C LEU A 642 -44.04 2.92 40.07
N GLY A 643 -43.59 4.17 40.06
CA GLY A 643 -44.46 5.34 40.06
C GLY A 643 -45.31 5.46 38.79
N LYS A 644 -44.79 4.99 37.65
CA LYS A 644 -45.52 4.99 36.37
C LYS A 644 -46.58 3.90 36.28
N ASN A 645 -46.22 2.66 36.64
CA ASN A 645 -47.07 1.49 36.40
C ASN A 645 -47.84 1.02 37.65
N GLY A 646 -47.41 1.42 38.85
CA GLY A 646 -47.89 0.86 40.11
C GLY A 646 -47.46 -0.61 40.31
N ASN A 647 -47.95 -1.23 41.38
CA ASN A 647 -47.86 -2.66 41.64
C ASN A 647 -49.18 -3.13 42.27
N SER A 648 -50.01 -3.80 41.48
CA SER A 648 -51.32 -4.30 41.91
C SER A 648 -51.24 -5.34 43.04
N TYR A 649 -50.20 -6.17 43.08
CA TYR A 649 -50.01 -7.18 44.13
C TYR A 649 -49.70 -6.56 45.49
N ALA A 650 -48.96 -5.45 45.50
CA ALA A 650 -48.66 -4.68 46.72
C ALA A 650 -49.72 -3.61 47.02
N GLY A 651 -50.74 -3.46 46.17
CA GLY A 651 -51.76 -2.40 46.27
C GLY A 651 -51.23 -0.98 45.97
N TRP A 652 -50.06 -0.86 45.32
CA TRP A 652 -49.48 0.44 44.98
C TRP A 652 -50.06 0.96 43.67
N LEU A 653 -50.81 2.06 43.73
CA LEU A 653 -51.43 2.68 42.56
C LEU A 653 -50.40 3.51 41.75
N PRO A 654 -50.55 3.63 40.42
CA PRO A 654 -49.69 4.48 39.60
C PRO A 654 -49.90 5.96 39.95
N ILE A 655 -48.80 6.65 40.22
CA ILE A 655 -48.78 8.05 40.68
C ILE A 655 -48.67 9.02 39.49
N CYS A 656 -47.99 8.62 38.41
CA CYS A 656 -47.72 9.50 37.27
C CYS A 656 -48.97 9.95 36.49
N GLY A 657 -50.12 9.26 36.65
CA GLY A 657 -51.40 9.73 36.12
C GLY A 657 -51.94 10.97 36.83
N GLN A 658 -51.55 11.20 38.09
CA GLN A 658 -52.04 12.32 38.91
C GLN A 658 -51.04 13.49 38.95
N VAL A 659 -49.75 13.22 38.78
CA VAL A 659 -48.67 14.23 38.74
C VAL A 659 -47.80 14.12 37.48
N PRO A 660 -48.37 14.35 36.27
CA PRO A 660 -47.67 14.11 35.01
C PRO A 660 -46.43 15.00 34.83
N LYS A 661 -46.49 16.28 35.21
CA LYS A 661 -45.37 17.24 35.08
C LYS A 661 -44.16 16.80 35.90
N TYR A 662 -44.39 16.35 37.13
CA TYR A 662 -43.34 15.80 37.98
C TYR A 662 -42.70 14.56 37.34
N CYS A 663 -43.51 13.62 36.85
CA CYS A 663 -43.01 12.39 36.22
C CYS A 663 -42.26 12.64 34.90
N ASP A 664 -42.68 13.62 34.10
CA ASP A 664 -41.97 14.01 32.88
C ASP A 664 -40.61 14.63 33.19
N GLN A 665 -40.50 15.44 34.24
CA GLN A 665 -39.23 15.97 34.73
C GLN A 665 -38.31 14.85 35.23
N VAL A 666 -38.83 13.91 36.03
CA VAL A 666 -38.07 12.74 36.51
C VAL A 666 -37.57 11.90 35.32
N LYS A 667 -38.42 11.66 34.32
CA LYS A 667 -38.03 10.95 33.09
C LYS A 667 -36.94 11.70 32.31
N GLY A 668 -37.07 13.01 32.16
CA GLY A 668 -36.07 13.85 31.50
C GLY A 668 -34.71 13.80 32.21
N ALA A 669 -34.71 13.86 33.55
CA ALA A 669 -33.51 13.73 34.35
C ALA A 669 -32.83 12.36 34.17
N LEU A 670 -33.61 11.27 34.19
CA LEU A 670 -33.12 9.90 33.96
C LEU A 670 -32.46 9.75 32.58
N ILE A 671 -33.10 10.29 31.52
CA ILE A 671 -32.55 10.26 30.16
C ILE A 671 -31.21 11.01 30.10
N SER A 672 -31.15 12.22 30.67
CA SER A 672 -29.92 13.02 30.69
C SER A 672 -28.77 12.32 31.43
N SER A 673 -29.06 11.69 32.58
CA SER A 673 -28.05 10.95 33.35
C SER A 673 -27.59 9.68 32.63
N PHE A 674 -28.50 8.99 31.92
CA PHE A 674 -28.16 7.83 31.10
C PHE A 674 -27.23 8.20 29.93
N VAL A 675 -27.46 9.35 29.27
CA VAL A 675 -26.52 9.89 28.27
C VAL A 675 -25.15 10.15 28.91
N GLY A 676 -25.13 10.76 30.10
CA GLY A 676 -23.90 10.95 30.88
C GLY A 676 -23.16 9.62 31.16
N LEU A 677 -23.90 8.58 31.58
CA LEU A 677 -23.34 7.24 31.82
C LEU A 677 -22.71 6.65 30.55
N ILE A 678 -23.38 6.75 29.39
CA ILE A 678 -22.83 6.26 28.12
C ILE A 678 -21.50 6.97 27.81
N ILE A 679 -21.44 8.30 27.99
CA ILE A 679 -20.21 9.06 27.75
C ILE A 679 -19.09 8.64 28.70
N TYR A 680 -19.38 8.40 29.99
CA TYR A 680 -18.40 7.89 30.95
C TYR A 680 -17.90 6.47 30.59
N VAL A 681 -18.79 5.59 30.10
CA VAL A 681 -18.39 4.27 29.60
C VAL A 681 -17.47 4.39 28.38
N LEU A 682 -17.76 5.31 27.44
CA LEU A 682 -16.88 5.56 26.29
C LEU A 682 -15.50 6.10 26.72
N LEU A 683 -15.47 7.01 27.70
CA LEU A 683 -14.21 7.52 28.28
C LEU A 683 -13.40 6.39 28.94
N LEU A 684 -14.06 5.48 29.64
CA LEU A 684 -13.45 4.34 30.31
C LEU A 684 -12.94 3.29 29.32
N LEU A 685 -13.69 2.99 28.27
CA LEU A 685 -13.23 2.11 27.17
C LEU A 685 -12.00 2.68 26.48
N TYR A 686 -11.99 3.99 26.20
CA TYR A 686 -10.82 4.68 25.64
C TYR A 686 -9.60 4.62 26.57
N ALA A 687 -9.81 4.85 27.87
CA ALA A 687 -8.74 4.79 28.87
C ALA A 687 -8.17 3.37 29.06
N ILE A 688 -9.05 2.35 29.12
CA ILE A 688 -8.66 0.94 29.23
C ILE A 688 -7.85 0.52 28.01
N HIS A 689 -8.31 0.86 26.80
CA HIS A 689 -7.56 0.60 25.57
C HIS A 689 -6.16 1.25 25.60
N THR A 690 -6.06 2.46 26.14
CA THR A 690 -4.78 3.16 26.25
C THR A 690 -3.84 2.53 27.28
N VAL A 691 -4.36 1.92 28.36
CA VAL A 691 -3.59 1.39 29.50
C VAL A 691 -3.28 -0.12 29.41
N LEU A 692 -4.14 -0.92 28.77
CA LEU A 692 -3.94 -2.38 28.64
C LEU A 692 -2.88 -2.77 27.61
N ASP A 693 -2.67 -1.94 26.58
CA ASP A 693 -1.67 -2.14 25.53
C ASP A 693 -0.24 -2.46 26.07
N PRO A 694 0.33 -1.69 27.03
CA PRO A 694 1.68 -1.99 27.54
C PRO A 694 1.78 -3.19 28.49
N LEU A 695 0.68 -3.67 29.10
CA LEU A 695 0.71 -4.80 30.04
C LEU A 695 0.56 -6.16 29.34
N LEU A 696 -0.15 -6.21 28.22
CA LEU A 696 -0.28 -7.42 27.41
C LEU A 696 0.94 -7.68 26.51
N LEU A 697 1.72 -6.64 26.19
CA LEU A 697 2.94 -6.74 25.36
C LEU A 697 4.22 -7.12 26.13
N ARG A 698 4.14 -7.48 27.43
CA ARG A 698 5.32 -7.89 28.23
C ARG A 698 5.42 -9.40 28.52
N LYS A 699 4.60 -10.24 27.88
CA LYS A 699 4.77 -11.70 27.90
C LYS A 699 4.53 -12.27 26.51
N THR A 700 5.59 -12.37 25.72
CA THR A 700 6.27 -13.61 25.32
C THR A 700 7.41 -13.29 24.37
#